data_AF-A0A931F7M9-F1
#
_entry.id   AF-A0A931F7M9-F1
#
_cell.length_a   1.000
_cell.length_b   1.000
_cell.length_c   1.000
_cell.angle_alpha   90.00
_cell.angle_beta   90.00
_cell.angle_gamma   90.00
#
_symmetry.space_group_name_H-M   'P 1'
#
loop_
_entity.id
_entity.type
_entity.pdbx_description
1 polymer ?
#
loop_
_entity_poly.entity_id
_entity_poly.type
_entity_poly.pdbx_seq_one_letter_code
_entity_poly.pdbx_strand_id
1 'polypeptide(L)'
;MKEPTGVTPSVKRKPDPLSYSELTEDQVMLRTFIAMCIPAILAVFAMGTMALFNILAAVITAVVCHYIIKKLELQDNTKLDESTYQSPYSALVAGMIVGLCMGEFSPYWITAIVSAVTMVGFKWGQEKYFGRKIINPAAGAKMLVLLLITFMWFLPDNLSAGMLFYPEHLDYNLLTKEGFEGALALTEAMGLYGTANLSVPESLLLFKSHGWIGGASSVAVIASGVLLAYWIKLKWRITVSFLGGMAVLATAIALINGGSVVDRVAFHVFAGSVIFLAFYMATEPQTTPSTFKGQYIFGGILAILTMGLTLVGLYGASFVALVILNPYAPYIDRIGLKDPFPKGKNVFSPGKNLPREKDETSPVMTYDESKCIMCQRCVKACDEIHEKGILGLADRGSNIFTTAGLGERGFSECDGDGQCFELCPTGALAQKHTDNLARKWEAENVVNTICSNCGTGCNIRAYVQNNRLTRVESVVTDPNNGSLCIKGRFGNTYVDSTDRLLYPMMKRGDEFVPVTWDKALDIISSKLSSIKEEFGPDAIAGVASAKSTNEESYLFQKFMRTAIGTNNIDSSTRLCDIPSAKALEEAFGCGAMTNSITELEYADCILVIGSNTTASHPVVAQYIKKAVRQHGADLIVIDPKEIELTKWATKWIRPKNGSDLAVINGMMNVIKESGLEDQEFIDSKTEGYADFIDSLSEYTPEKVSEMSEVPVEELEETAKLFAGAEKSSIVFATGMTQQENGTDNVRALANLSLMTGNIGKESTGLNQLQGQNNIQGINDMGALPDHLPGYINISKQEVLSTFSNKWDIKLPEEPGLTLIDMMDEAAAGNLKSMIVMGSNLLLSEPNRVKTEMALDNLDFLVVVDPFMTETAEKADLILPAAISLEKEGTFTNTERRIQKLSQAMNKPGKVKADWEIIAAMSKALGYPLNYNAPENIMDEIASVTPLYRGVSYRKLGLEGIQWPIKDGFEGTPYLYKDRFLTENGKAKFKTVNYKEPEVQPTKDFPYLLLTGRSLFHVRTGSMTRKSEVLKAQVNTAYLEINPEDAERLDISDNEDIKVSSKIGEIVVKAKLSHKVKPGSVFLPIHFSESAANKLTDVKFDKKSGTPALKRAICQVEKISEEEKSLMYS
;
A
#
# COMPACT_ATOMS: atom_id res chain seq x y z
N MET A 1 -30.11 20.05 13.33
CA MET A 1 -29.77 18.65 13.01
C MET A 1 -28.59 18.29 13.87
N LYS A 2 -28.71 17.31 14.77
CA LYS A 2 -27.57 16.79 15.55
C LYS A 2 -26.61 16.12 14.56
N GLU A 3 -25.31 16.41 14.67
CA GLU A 3 -24.28 15.74 13.88
C GLU A 3 -24.40 14.22 14.09
N PRO A 4 -24.36 13.40 13.01
CA PRO A 4 -24.19 11.97 13.17
C PRO A 4 -22.78 11.73 13.71
N THR A 5 -22.70 11.35 14.97
CA THR A 5 -21.50 10.88 15.66
C THR A 5 -20.96 9.65 14.93
N GLY A 6 -19.82 9.79 14.27
CA GLY A 6 -19.19 8.73 13.47
C GLY A 6 -18.23 9.21 12.38
N VAL A 7 -18.10 10.53 12.17
CA VAL A 7 -17.08 11.09 11.28
C VAL A 7 -15.91 11.53 12.15
N THR A 8 -14.75 10.91 11.96
CA THR A 8 -13.45 11.34 12.49
C THR A 8 -13.27 12.85 12.29
N PRO A 9 -12.68 13.60 13.25
CA PRO A 9 -12.49 15.03 13.10
C PRO A 9 -11.72 15.28 11.81
N SER A 10 -12.32 15.99 10.87
CA SER A 10 -11.69 16.32 9.61
C SER A 10 -10.35 16.96 9.89
N VAL A 11 -9.29 16.35 9.35
CA VAL A 11 -7.95 16.93 9.27
C VAL A 11 -8.13 18.39 8.87
N LYS A 12 -7.67 19.33 9.72
CA LYS A 12 -7.74 20.78 9.44
C LYS A 12 -7.05 21.04 8.10
N ARG A 13 -7.81 21.05 7.00
CA ARG A 13 -7.34 21.40 5.66
C ARG A 13 -6.76 22.81 5.74
N LYS A 14 -5.44 22.96 5.63
CA LYS A 14 -4.83 24.27 5.42
C LYS A 14 -5.30 24.80 4.05
N PRO A 15 -5.61 26.11 3.92
CA PRO A 15 -5.99 26.68 2.63
C PRO A 15 -4.85 26.52 1.63
N ASP A 16 -5.17 26.15 0.39
CA ASP A 16 -4.25 26.18 -0.74
C ASP A 16 -3.66 27.61 -0.87
N PRO A 17 -2.33 27.82 -0.97
CA PRO A 17 -1.76 29.16 -1.20
C PRO A 17 -2.30 29.86 -2.46
N LEU A 18 -2.84 29.10 -3.42
CA LEU A 18 -3.51 29.60 -4.62
C LEU A 18 -5.01 29.88 -4.41
N SER A 19 -5.60 29.49 -3.28
CA SER A 19 -6.97 29.78 -2.89
C SER A 19 -7.24 31.29 -2.85
N TYR A 20 -8.44 31.68 -3.30
CA TYR A 20 -8.92 33.06 -3.28
C TYR A 20 -9.29 33.55 -1.86
N SER A 21 -9.46 32.64 -0.90
CA SER A 21 -9.71 32.93 0.51
C SER A 21 -8.74 32.18 1.44
N GLU A 22 -8.44 32.76 2.60
CA GLU A 22 -7.68 32.10 3.68
C GLU A 22 -8.53 31.05 4.46
N LEU A 23 -9.74 30.73 3.97
CA LEU A 23 -10.70 29.84 4.62
C LEU A 23 -11.00 28.63 3.73
N THR A 24 -11.45 27.54 4.36
CA THR A 24 -11.94 26.34 3.64
C THR A 24 -13.32 26.59 3.03
N GLU A 25 -13.69 25.83 1.99
CA GLU A 25 -14.99 25.98 1.31
C GLU A 25 -16.19 25.89 2.26
N ASP A 26 -16.19 24.95 3.21
CA ASP A 26 -17.23 24.83 4.24
C ASP A 26 -17.33 26.07 5.13
N GLN A 27 -16.19 26.64 5.53
CA GLN A 27 -16.15 27.86 6.33
C GLN A 27 -16.66 29.07 5.55
N VAL A 28 -16.35 29.14 4.25
CA VAL A 28 -16.82 30.20 3.37
C VAL A 28 -18.34 30.10 3.17
N MET A 29 -18.88 28.91 2.88
CA MET A 29 -20.31 28.71 2.68
C MET A 29 -21.12 28.92 3.97
N LEU A 30 -20.61 28.46 5.12
CA LEU A 30 -21.24 28.70 6.42
C LEU A 30 -21.28 30.20 6.78
N ARG A 31 -20.18 30.93 6.59
CA ARG A 31 -20.14 32.38 6.83
C ARG A 31 -21.08 33.13 5.88
N THR A 32 -21.16 32.67 4.62
CA THR A 32 -22.10 33.21 3.62
C THR A 32 -23.54 33.01 4.05
N PHE A 33 -23.91 31.81 4.51
CA PHE A 33 -25.24 31.53 5.04
C PHE A 33 -25.57 32.43 6.24
N ILE A 34 -24.65 32.59 7.19
CA ILE A 34 -24.86 33.46 8.36
C ILE A 34 -25.08 34.90 7.94
N ALA A 35 -24.30 35.42 7.00
CA ALA A 35 -24.50 36.78 6.51
C ALA A 35 -25.84 36.95 5.77
N MET A 36 -26.32 35.90 5.11
CA MET A 36 -27.63 35.91 4.43
C MET A 36 -28.82 35.83 5.40
N CYS A 37 -28.63 35.46 6.67
CA CYS A 37 -29.69 35.55 7.68
C CYS A 37 -30.14 36.99 7.91
N ILE A 38 -29.24 37.98 7.79
CA ILE A 38 -29.55 39.40 8.00
C ILE A 38 -30.60 39.90 6.99
N PRO A 39 -30.42 39.76 5.67
CA PRO A 39 -31.41 40.17 4.69
C PRO A 39 -32.66 39.29 4.76
N ALA A 40 -32.56 38.02 5.18
CA ALA A 40 -33.73 37.18 5.42
C ALA A 40 -34.60 37.70 6.57
N ILE A 41 -34.01 38.05 7.71
CA ILE A 41 -34.74 38.61 8.85
C ILE A 41 -35.39 39.94 8.48
N LEU A 42 -34.67 40.80 7.75
CA LEU A 42 -35.20 42.08 7.29
C LEU A 42 -36.31 41.92 6.24
N ALA A 43 -36.20 40.94 5.35
CA ALA A 43 -37.27 40.59 4.41
C ALA A 43 -38.52 40.12 5.15
N VAL A 44 -38.38 39.26 6.17
CA VAL A 44 -39.50 38.81 7.01
C VAL A 44 -40.11 39.97 7.80
N PHE A 45 -39.30 40.89 8.30
CA PHE A 45 -39.78 42.08 9.01
C PHE A 45 -40.55 43.03 8.08
N ALA A 46 -40.06 43.23 6.86
CA ALA A 46 -40.66 44.14 5.89
C ALA A 46 -41.88 43.57 5.16
N MET A 47 -41.92 42.25 4.92
CA MET A 47 -42.88 41.57 4.03
C MET A 47 -43.75 40.52 4.77
N GLY A 48 -43.59 40.42 6.09
CA GLY A 48 -44.38 39.53 6.94
C GLY A 48 -44.04 38.04 6.81
N THR A 49 -44.89 37.19 7.37
CA THR A 49 -44.66 35.74 7.53
C THR A 49 -44.63 34.97 6.21
N MET A 50 -45.20 35.51 5.14
CA MET A 50 -45.17 34.88 3.80
C MET A 50 -43.76 34.77 3.23
N ALA A 51 -42.92 35.80 3.44
CA ALA A 51 -41.52 35.76 3.06
C ALA A 51 -40.75 34.66 3.82
N LEU A 52 -41.06 34.46 5.09
CA LEU A 52 -40.47 33.38 5.90
C LEU A 52 -40.81 32.00 5.31
N PHE A 53 -42.07 31.78 4.94
CA PHE A 53 -42.49 30.50 4.36
C PHE A 53 -41.85 30.22 3.00
N ASN A 54 -41.68 31.24 2.15
CA ASN A 54 -40.98 31.09 0.87
C ASN A 54 -39.48 30.77 1.07
N ILE A 55 -38.82 31.45 2.01
CA ILE A 55 -37.42 31.15 2.36
C ILE A 55 -37.29 29.73 2.91
N LEU A 56 -38.18 29.32 3.82
CA LEU A 56 -38.18 27.97 4.39
C LEU A 56 -38.46 26.90 3.32
N ALA A 57 -39.44 27.11 2.44
CA ALA A 57 -39.76 26.18 1.36
C ALA A 57 -38.56 25.97 0.42
N ALA A 58 -37.87 27.05 0.05
CA ALA A 58 -36.67 26.99 -0.79
C ALA A 58 -35.51 26.25 -0.11
N VAL A 59 -35.22 26.58 1.15
CA VAL A 59 -34.12 25.98 1.93
C VAL A 59 -34.37 24.50 2.21
N ILE A 60 -35.58 24.15 2.67
CA ILE A 60 -35.95 22.75 2.93
C ILE A 60 -35.81 21.93 1.66
N THR A 61 -36.35 22.43 0.54
CA THR A 61 -36.27 21.72 -0.74
C THR A 61 -34.82 21.53 -1.19
N ALA A 62 -33.98 22.55 -1.06
CA ALA A 62 -32.57 22.45 -1.45
C ALA A 62 -31.81 21.38 -0.64
N VAL A 63 -32.06 21.33 0.67
CA VAL A 63 -31.44 20.34 1.57
C VAL A 63 -31.94 18.93 1.28
N VAL A 64 -33.24 18.75 1.05
CA VAL A 64 -33.82 17.44 0.70
C VAL A 64 -33.24 16.94 -0.62
N CYS A 65 -33.20 17.77 -1.67
CA CYS A 65 -32.57 17.42 -2.94
C CYS A 65 -31.09 17.05 -2.77
N HIS A 66 -30.34 17.79 -1.94
CA HIS A 66 -28.95 17.46 -1.66
C HIS A 66 -28.80 16.06 -1.05
N TYR A 67 -29.66 15.70 -0.08
CA TYR A 67 -29.61 14.40 0.58
C TYR A 67 -30.02 13.26 -0.35
N ILE A 68 -31.04 13.46 -1.19
CA ILE A 68 -31.47 12.47 -2.19
C ILE A 68 -30.34 12.21 -3.19
N ILE A 69 -29.71 13.26 -3.73
CA ILE A 69 -28.59 13.15 -4.68
C ILE A 69 -27.43 12.37 -4.03
N LYS A 70 -27.06 12.72 -2.79
CA LYS A 70 -25.99 12.01 -2.05
C LYS A 70 -26.30 10.53 -1.87
N LYS A 71 -27.56 10.18 -1.57
CA LYS A 71 -27.97 8.78 -1.39
C LYS A 71 -27.94 8.00 -2.71
N LEU A 72 -28.32 8.64 -3.82
CA LEU A 72 -28.24 8.03 -5.16
C LEU A 72 -26.79 7.82 -5.60
N GLU A 73 -25.90 8.78 -5.34
CA GLU A 73 -24.46 8.67 -5.62
C GLU A 73 -23.79 7.55 -4.80
N LEU A 74 -24.20 7.33 -3.55
CA LEU A 74 -23.69 6.23 -2.72
C LEU A 74 -24.13 4.82 -3.17
N GLN A 75 -25.18 4.72 -3.99
CA GLN A 75 -25.68 3.44 -4.52
C GLN A 75 -25.02 3.08 -5.86
N ASP A 76 -24.50 4.05 -6.60
CA ASP A 76 -23.83 3.85 -7.88
C ASP A 76 -22.32 3.80 -7.63
N ASN A 77 -21.75 2.59 -7.58
CA ASN A 77 -20.39 2.25 -7.13
C ASN A 77 -19.24 2.81 -8.03
N THR A 78 -19.47 3.95 -8.68
CA THR A 78 -18.52 4.68 -9.50
C THR A 78 -17.64 5.57 -8.61
N LYS A 79 -16.33 5.48 -8.81
CA LYS A 79 -15.28 6.22 -8.10
C LYS A 79 -15.44 7.74 -8.29
N LEU A 80 -16.18 8.40 -7.41
CA LEU A 80 -16.07 9.85 -7.24
C LEU A 80 -15.13 10.13 -6.07
N ASP A 81 -14.05 10.86 -6.37
CA ASP A 81 -13.02 11.28 -5.43
C ASP A 81 -13.64 12.04 -4.24
N GLU A 82 -13.14 11.87 -3.01
CA GLU A 82 -13.66 12.58 -1.83
C GLU A 82 -13.52 14.11 -1.95
N SER A 83 -12.65 14.58 -2.84
CA SER A 83 -12.51 15.98 -3.25
C SER A 83 -13.76 16.56 -3.94
N THR A 84 -14.68 15.68 -4.39
CA THR A 84 -15.86 16.04 -5.17
C THR A 84 -17.12 16.28 -4.31
N TYR A 85 -17.12 15.87 -3.03
CA TYR A 85 -18.28 16.06 -2.15
C TYR A 85 -18.47 17.55 -1.81
N GLN A 86 -19.56 18.14 -2.31
CA GLN A 86 -19.93 19.52 -1.98
C GLN A 86 -20.44 19.65 -0.55
N SER A 87 -20.07 20.76 0.08
CA SER A 87 -20.54 21.17 1.40
C SER A 87 -22.06 21.09 1.56
N PRO A 88 -22.61 20.54 2.66
CA PRO A 88 -24.04 20.67 2.94
C PRO A 88 -24.49 22.13 3.10
N TYR A 89 -23.55 23.04 3.43
CA TYR A 89 -23.81 24.47 3.52
C TYR A 89 -24.08 25.12 2.15
N SER A 90 -23.66 24.52 1.03
CA SER A 90 -23.95 25.06 -0.30
C SER A 90 -25.43 24.98 -0.65
N ALA A 91 -26.11 23.89 -0.25
CA ALA A 91 -27.54 23.72 -0.41
C ALA A 91 -28.34 24.73 0.42
N LEU A 92 -27.86 25.04 1.63
CA LEU A 92 -28.47 26.05 2.49
C LEU A 92 -28.37 27.46 1.88
N VAL A 93 -27.21 27.84 1.36
CA VAL A 93 -27.01 29.12 0.67
C VAL A 93 -27.85 29.18 -0.60
N ALA A 94 -27.88 28.13 -1.42
CA ALA A 94 -28.69 28.07 -2.65
C ALA A 94 -30.18 28.27 -2.34
N GLY A 95 -30.70 27.57 -1.33
CA GLY A 95 -32.08 27.71 -0.90
C GLY A 95 -32.40 29.11 -0.37
N MET A 96 -31.50 29.73 0.40
CA MET A 96 -31.68 31.11 0.86
C MET A 96 -31.73 32.10 -0.31
N ILE A 97 -30.88 31.92 -1.33
CA ILE A 97 -30.89 32.80 -2.51
C ILE A 97 -32.22 32.68 -3.24
N VAL A 98 -32.69 31.46 -3.52
CA VAL A 98 -33.98 31.25 -4.20
C VAL A 98 -35.11 31.85 -3.38
N GLY A 99 -35.13 31.59 -2.07
CA GLY A 99 -36.15 32.10 -1.15
C GLY A 99 -36.23 33.62 -1.10
N LEU A 100 -35.07 34.30 -1.02
CA LEU A 100 -34.98 35.76 -0.98
C LEU A 100 -35.33 36.44 -2.31
N CYS A 101 -35.23 35.72 -3.43
CA CYS A 101 -35.52 36.26 -4.75
C CYS A 101 -36.94 35.96 -5.26
N MET A 102 -37.70 35.12 -4.57
CA MET A 102 -39.11 34.88 -4.89
C MET A 102 -39.99 35.95 -4.24
N GLY A 103 -40.96 36.48 -5.00
CA GLY A 103 -41.91 37.47 -4.49
C GLY A 103 -42.75 36.91 -3.34
N GLU A 104 -43.22 37.77 -2.45
CA GLU A 104 -43.97 37.36 -1.24
C GLU A 104 -45.28 36.61 -1.52
N PHE A 105 -45.83 36.75 -2.72
CA PHE A 105 -47.02 36.03 -3.20
C PHE A 105 -46.72 34.83 -4.09
N SER A 106 -45.44 34.49 -4.27
CA SER A 106 -45.06 33.28 -4.99
C SER A 106 -45.63 32.06 -4.26
N PRO A 107 -46.41 31.21 -4.93
CA PRO A 107 -46.86 29.96 -4.34
C PRO A 107 -45.66 29.11 -3.92
N TYR A 108 -45.64 28.63 -2.67
CA TYR A 108 -44.50 27.90 -2.10
C TYR A 108 -44.06 26.68 -2.93
N TRP A 109 -45.00 26.05 -3.63
CA TRP A 109 -44.71 24.92 -4.50
C TRP A 109 -43.87 25.33 -5.72
N ILE A 110 -44.05 26.55 -6.25
CA ILE A 110 -43.21 27.07 -7.32
C ILE A 110 -41.81 27.35 -6.79
N THR A 111 -41.70 27.98 -5.62
CA THR A 111 -40.42 28.23 -4.95
C THR A 111 -39.66 26.92 -4.67
N ALA A 112 -40.37 25.86 -4.27
CA ALA A 112 -39.81 24.52 -4.11
C ALA A 112 -39.35 23.93 -5.46
N ILE A 113 -40.15 24.02 -6.53
CA ILE A 113 -39.76 23.52 -7.86
C ILE A 113 -38.51 24.24 -8.37
N VAL A 114 -38.45 25.58 -8.27
CA VAL A 114 -37.29 26.36 -8.71
C VAL A 114 -36.04 25.96 -7.91
N SER A 115 -36.17 25.74 -6.60
CA SER A 115 -35.10 25.24 -5.74
C SER A 115 -34.67 23.80 -6.12
N ALA A 116 -35.62 22.92 -6.42
CA ALA A 116 -35.35 21.54 -6.84
C ALA A 116 -34.66 21.47 -8.21
N VAL A 117 -35.16 22.21 -9.21
CA VAL A 117 -34.55 22.30 -10.55
C VAL A 117 -33.14 22.85 -10.47
N THR A 118 -32.93 23.85 -9.61
CA THR A 118 -31.60 24.36 -9.32
C THR A 118 -30.68 23.25 -8.82
N MET A 119 -31.10 22.54 -7.76
CA MET A 119 -30.25 21.54 -7.12
C MET A 119 -30.02 20.34 -8.02
N VAL A 120 -31.02 19.85 -8.75
CA VAL A 120 -30.87 18.70 -9.63
C VAL A 120 -30.10 19.07 -10.91
N GLY A 121 -30.45 20.19 -11.55
CA GLY A 121 -29.85 20.62 -12.81
C GLY A 121 -28.38 21.01 -12.69
N PHE A 122 -28.03 21.82 -11.67
CA PHE A 122 -26.67 22.32 -11.51
C PHE A 122 -25.76 21.39 -10.70
N LYS A 123 -26.29 20.60 -9.75
CA LYS A 123 -25.47 19.65 -8.98
C LYS A 123 -25.24 18.35 -9.74
N TRP A 124 -26.29 17.72 -10.27
CA TRP A 124 -26.18 16.40 -10.92
C TRP A 124 -25.88 16.50 -12.42
N GLY A 125 -26.48 17.48 -13.12
CA GLY A 125 -26.33 17.61 -14.57
C GLY A 125 -24.92 18.01 -15.02
N GLN A 126 -24.22 18.87 -14.28
CA GLN A 126 -22.91 19.37 -14.72
C GLN A 126 -21.83 18.28 -14.75
N GLU A 127 -21.79 17.44 -13.73
CA GLU A 127 -20.78 16.38 -13.63
C GLU A 127 -21.03 15.27 -14.66
N LYS A 128 -22.30 14.92 -14.88
CA LYS A 128 -22.68 13.90 -15.87
C LYS A 128 -22.38 14.30 -17.31
N TYR A 129 -22.57 15.57 -17.67
CA TYR A 129 -22.45 16.02 -19.07
C TYR A 129 -21.11 16.70 -19.40
N PHE A 130 -20.45 17.35 -18.44
CA PHE A 130 -19.23 18.11 -18.70
C PHE A 130 -17.97 17.52 -18.03
N GLY A 131 -18.11 16.45 -17.22
CA GLY A 131 -16.99 15.79 -16.55
C GLY A 131 -16.23 16.67 -15.56
N ARG A 132 -16.74 17.87 -15.26
CA ARG A 132 -16.20 18.84 -14.29
C ARG A 132 -17.30 19.77 -13.80
N LYS A 133 -17.10 20.35 -12.62
CA LYS A 133 -17.96 21.42 -12.08
C LYS A 133 -17.75 22.70 -12.88
N ILE A 134 -18.84 23.33 -13.34
CA ILE A 134 -18.78 24.60 -14.06
C ILE A 134 -19.36 25.74 -13.23
N ILE A 135 -20.37 25.48 -12.39
CA ILE A 135 -21.01 26.49 -11.52
C ILE A 135 -21.51 25.81 -10.24
N ASN A 136 -21.24 26.39 -9.06
CA ASN A 136 -21.84 25.99 -7.79
C ASN A 136 -23.38 26.09 -7.85
N PRO A 137 -24.14 25.11 -7.31
CA PRO A 137 -25.61 25.16 -7.27
C PRO A 137 -26.21 26.47 -6.74
N ALA A 138 -25.55 27.15 -5.80
CA ALA A 138 -25.99 28.46 -5.30
C ALA A 138 -25.96 29.56 -6.38
N ALA A 139 -24.94 29.55 -7.24
CA ALA A 139 -24.84 30.45 -8.38
C ALA A 139 -25.83 30.04 -9.49
N GLY A 140 -25.99 28.74 -9.75
CA GLY A 140 -27.00 28.23 -10.67
C GLY A 140 -28.43 28.64 -10.28
N ALA A 141 -28.73 28.63 -8.98
CA ALA A 141 -30.02 29.05 -8.42
C ALA A 141 -30.36 30.48 -8.82
N LYS A 142 -29.38 31.35 -8.61
CA LYS A 142 -29.49 32.77 -8.88
C LYS A 142 -29.65 33.05 -10.37
N MET A 143 -28.92 32.31 -11.22
CA MET A 143 -29.06 32.41 -12.67
C MET A 143 -30.47 32.08 -13.12
N LEU A 144 -31.00 30.95 -12.64
CA LEU A 144 -32.30 30.46 -13.02
C LEU A 144 -33.38 31.44 -12.60
N VAL A 145 -33.28 31.95 -11.37
CA VAL A 145 -34.21 32.98 -10.90
C VAL A 145 -34.12 34.22 -11.76
N LEU A 146 -32.94 34.83 -11.94
CA LEU A 146 -32.75 36.04 -12.75
C LEU A 146 -33.20 35.87 -14.22
N LEU A 147 -32.94 34.72 -14.83
CA LEU A 147 -33.43 34.41 -16.18
C LEU A 147 -34.95 34.31 -16.21
N LEU A 148 -35.59 33.70 -15.21
CA LEU A 148 -37.05 33.67 -15.11
C LEU A 148 -37.60 35.10 -14.98
N ILE A 149 -36.99 35.96 -14.15
CA ILE A 149 -37.37 37.38 -14.02
C ILE A 149 -37.27 38.11 -15.37
N THR A 150 -36.13 37.98 -16.04
CA THR A 150 -35.85 38.67 -17.30
C THR A 150 -36.73 38.15 -18.43
N PHE A 151 -36.97 36.83 -18.51
CA PHE A 151 -37.83 36.21 -19.53
C PHE A 151 -39.29 36.64 -19.36
N MET A 152 -39.75 36.84 -18.13
CA MET A 152 -41.09 37.36 -17.84
C MET A 152 -41.34 38.77 -18.39
N TRP A 153 -40.28 39.58 -18.55
CA TRP A 153 -40.35 40.94 -19.11
C TRP A 153 -40.46 40.98 -20.64
N PHE A 154 -40.06 39.90 -21.33
CA PHE A 154 -40.12 39.79 -22.79
C PHE A 154 -41.37 39.05 -23.30
N LEU A 155 -42.19 38.52 -22.41
CA LEU A 155 -43.47 37.92 -22.78
C LEU A 155 -44.48 39.04 -23.14
N PRO A 156 -45.25 38.91 -24.23
CA PRO A 156 -46.35 39.83 -24.53
C PRO A 156 -47.30 39.93 -23.32
N ASP A 157 -47.91 41.08 -23.05
CA ASP A 157 -48.74 41.32 -21.84
C ASP A 157 -49.78 40.20 -21.56
N ASN A 158 -50.31 39.63 -22.63
CA ASN A 158 -51.31 38.54 -22.68
C ASN A 158 -50.74 37.11 -22.50
N LEU A 159 -49.42 36.95 -22.42
CA LEU A 159 -48.69 35.72 -22.14
C LEU A 159 -47.69 35.87 -20.99
N SER A 160 -47.60 37.06 -20.41
CA SER A 160 -46.80 37.30 -19.21
C SER A 160 -47.26 36.31 -18.13
N ALA A 161 -46.32 35.54 -17.60
CA ALA A 161 -46.55 34.71 -16.43
C ALA A 161 -46.83 35.54 -15.15
N GLY A 162 -47.30 36.78 -15.30
CA GLY A 162 -47.78 37.64 -14.22
C GLY A 162 -48.88 36.98 -13.41
N MET A 163 -49.71 36.12 -14.01
CA MET A 163 -50.76 35.38 -13.28
C MET A 163 -50.25 34.26 -12.35
N LEU A 164 -49.03 33.75 -12.52
CA LEU A 164 -48.50 32.65 -11.68
C LEU A 164 -47.77 33.16 -10.43
N PHE A 165 -47.40 34.44 -10.38
CA PHE A 165 -46.65 35.04 -9.28
C PHE A 165 -47.27 36.30 -8.67
N TYR A 166 -48.33 36.85 -9.28
CA TYR A 166 -49.05 38.02 -8.77
C TYR A 166 -50.56 37.90 -9.04
N PRO A 167 -51.42 37.80 -7.99
CA PRO A 167 -52.84 38.09 -8.14
C PRO A 167 -53.04 39.58 -8.47
N GLU A 168 -53.95 39.91 -9.37
CA GLU A 168 -54.26 41.27 -9.90
C GLU A 168 -54.76 42.30 -8.86
N HIS A 169 -54.60 42.08 -7.56
CA HIS A 169 -55.18 42.89 -6.48
C HIS A 169 -54.21 43.26 -5.35
N LEU A 170 -52.94 43.49 -5.66
CA LEU A 170 -51.97 43.96 -4.66
C LEU A 170 -51.70 45.46 -4.77
N ASP A 171 -52.34 46.19 -3.86
CA ASP A 171 -52.05 47.58 -3.53
C ASP A 171 -50.60 47.67 -3.01
N TYR A 172 -49.72 48.29 -3.78
CA TYR A 172 -48.28 48.45 -3.49
C TYR A 172 -47.98 49.39 -2.30
N ASN A 173 -48.94 49.61 -1.40
CA ASN A 173 -48.82 50.43 -0.19
C ASN A 173 -48.55 49.62 1.09
N LEU A 174 -48.11 48.36 0.98
CA LEU A 174 -47.76 47.51 2.13
C LEU A 174 -46.27 47.60 2.53
N LEU A 175 -45.75 48.82 2.63
CA LEU A 175 -44.81 49.12 3.72
C LEU A 175 -45.70 49.62 4.85
N THR A 176 -45.89 48.80 5.89
CA THR A 176 -46.56 49.28 7.10
C THR A 176 -45.89 50.58 7.53
N LYS A 177 -46.67 51.56 7.99
CA LYS A 177 -46.18 52.88 8.45
C LYS A 177 -45.01 52.72 9.44
N GLU A 178 -45.01 51.63 10.21
CA GLU A 178 -43.96 51.19 11.14
C GLU A 178 -42.64 50.78 10.46
N GLY A 179 -42.67 50.12 9.31
CA GLY A 179 -41.47 49.78 8.53
C GLY A 179 -40.80 50.99 7.89
N PHE A 180 -41.58 52.01 7.52
CA PHE A 180 -41.07 53.27 6.97
C PHE A 180 -40.45 54.16 8.07
N GLU A 181 -41.09 54.26 9.24
CA GLU A 181 -40.54 55.00 10.40
C GLU A 181 -39.28 54.32 10.97
N GLY A 182 -39.20 52.98 10.97
CA GLY A 182 -38.02 52.24 11.41
C GLY A 182 -36.80 52.41 10.50
N ALA A 183 -37.01 52.49 9.18
CA ALA A 183 -35.94 52.78 8.23
C ALA A 183 -35.41 54.22 8.37
N LEU A 184 -36.30 55.19 8.64
CA LEU A 184 -35.96 56.60 8.84
C LEU A 184 -35.12 56.81 10.11
N ALA A 185 -35.51 56.16 11.22
CA ALA A 185 -34.80 56.22 12.50
C ALA A 185 -33.38 55.61 12.41
N LEU A 186 -33.20 54.56 11.61
CA LEU A 186 -31.89 53.95 11.38
C LEU A 186 -30.95 54.89 10.61
N THR A 187 -31.48 55.62 9.61
CA THR A 187 -30.70 56.61 8.85
C THR A 187 -30.34 57.86 9.66
N GLU A 188 -31.19 58.29 10.60
CA GLU A 188 -30.86 59.38 11.54
C GLU A 188 -29.80 58.95 12.57
N ALA A 189 -29.91 57.72 13.12
CA ALA A 189 -28.93 57.18 14.06
C ALA A 189 -27.52 56.99 13.45
N MET A 190 -27.42 56.84 12.13
CA MET A 190 -26.16 56.66 11.39
C MET A 190 -25.50 57.98 10.95
N GLY A 191 -26.09 59.15 11.25
CA GLY A 191 -25.47 60.46 10.99
C GLY A 191 -25.28 60.83 9.50
N LEU A 192 -26.08 60.25 8.60
CA LEU A 192 -25.95 60.42 7.14
C LEU A 192 -26.62 61.70 6.58
N TYR A 193 -27.11 62.60 7.44
CA TYR A 193 -27.62 63.91 7.03
C TYR A 193 -26.47 64.93 6.93
N GLY A 194 -26.04 65.30 5.72
CA GLY A 194 -25.34 66.60 5.55
C GLY A 194 -24.27 66.78 4.48
N THR A 195 -24.00 65.88 3.52
CA THR A 195 -22.92 66.13 2.52
C THR A 195 -23.23 65.69 1.08
N ALA A 196 -24.22 66.32 0.45
CA ALA A 196 -24.31 66.61 -1.00
C ALA A 196 -25.72 67.16 -1.28
N ASN A 197 -25.85 68.22 -2.08
CA ASN A 197 -27.13 68.81 -2.48
C ASN A 197 -27.95 67.87 -3.39
N LEU A 198 -28.51 66.80 -2.82
CA LEU A 198 -29.53 65.95 -3.41
C LEU A 198 -30.73 65.98 -2.47
N SER A 199 -31.89 66.46 -2.93
CA SER A 199 -33.14 66.32 -2.19
C SER A 199 -33.49 64.83 -2.06
N VAL A 200 -33.42 64.32 -0.83
CA VAL A 200 -33.64 62.92 -0.42
C VAL A 200 -34.96 62.27 -0.94
N PRO A 201 -36.04 62.98 -1.31
CA PRO A 201 -37.22 62.32 -1.90
C PRO A 201 -36.95 61.64 -3.25
N GLU A 202 -36.05 62.17 -4.10
CA GLU A 202 -35.85 61.63 -5.46
C GLU A 202 -34.91 60.41 -5.52
N SER A 203 -33.91 60.35 -4.63
CA SER A 203 -33.00 59.20 -4.55
C SER A 203 -33.65 57.96 -3.92
N LEU A 204 -34.65 58.14 -3.05
CA LEU A 204 -35.51 57.07 -2.55
C LEU A 204 -36.65 56.71 -3.52
N LEU A 205 -37.12 57.64 -4.35
CA LEU A 205 -38.08 57.36 -5.45
C LEU A 205 -37.47 56.54 -6.59
N LEU A 206 -36.14 56.59 -6.78
CA LEU A 206 -35.42 55.64 -7.66
C LEU A 206 -35.57 54.18 -7.21
N PHE A 207 -35.78 53.93 -5.91
CA PHE A 207 -36.10 52.58 -5.40
C PHE A 207 -37.57 52.18 -5.59
N LYS A 208 -38.46 53.12 -5.93
CA LYS A 208 -39.90 52.87 -6.07
C LYS A 208 -40.33 52.46 -7.49
N SER A 209 -39.50 52.72 -8.52
CA SER A 209 -39.89 52.60 -9.93
C SER A 209 -39.60 51.26 -10.61
N HIS A 210 -38.95 50.30 -9.93
CA HIS A 210 -38.54 49.01 -10.53
C HIS A 210 -38.84 47.80 -9.63
N GLY A 211 -40.00 47.82 -8.97
CA GLY A 211 -40.93 46.71 -8.69
C GLY A 211 -40.51 45.34 -8.10
N TRP A 212 -39.25 44.89 -8.13
CA TRP A 212 -38.96 43.45 -7.92
C TRP A 212 -37.83 43.12 -6.93
N ILE A 213 -37.23 44.14 -6.31
CA ILE A 213 -36.27 43.98 -5.21
C ILE A 213 -36.67 45.02 -4.16
N GLY A 214 -37.57 44.66 -3.24
CA GLY A 214 -38.15 45.59 -2.26
C GLY A 214 -37.08 46.39 -1.53
N GLY A 215 -37.24 47.71 -1.38
CA GLY A 215 -36.16 48.63 -0.96
C GLY A 215 -35.41 48.27 0.33
N ALA A 216 -35.98 47.44 1.21
CA ALA A 216 -35.29 46.86 2.38
C ALA A 216 -34.11 45.94 2.01
N SER A 217 -34.12 45.36 0.81
CA SER A 217 -33.11 44.39 0.35
C SER A 217 -31.82 45.03 -0.15
N SER A 218 -31.85 46.24 -0.69
CA SER A 218 -30.63 46.87 -1.21
C SER A 218 -29.64 47.19 -0.07
N VAL A 219 -30.13 47.79 1.02
CA VAL A 219 -29.32 48.14 2.20
C VAL A 219 -28.89 46.88 2.97
N ALA A 220 -29.78 45.90 3.13
CA ALA A 220 -29.46 44.63 3.78
C ALA A 220 -28.41 43.82 3.00
N VAL A 221 -28.49 43.84 1.67
CA VAL A 221 -27.51 43.19 0.78
C VAL A 221 -26.18 43.95 0.81
N ILE A 222 -26.18 45.29 0.85
CA ILE A 222 -24.97 46.11 1.05
C ILE A 222 -24.30 45.76 2.38
N ALA A 223 -25.04 45.77 3.49
CA ALA A 223 -24.51 45.46 4.82
C ALA A 223 -23.93 44.04 4.91
N SER A 224 -24.63 43.06 4.31
CA SER A 224 -24.19 41.65 4.30
C SER A 224 -22.98 41.42 3.40
N GLY A 225 -22.91 42.12 2.26
CA GLY A 225 -21.76 42.06 1.36
C GLY A 225 -20.50 42.64 1.97
N VAL A 226 -20.61 43.76 2.69
CA VAL A 226 -19.50 44.35 3.45
C VAL A 226 -19.07 43.45 4.61
N LEU A 227 -20.03 42.89 5.35
CA LEU A 227 -19.77 41.95 6.44
C LEU A 227 -19.02 40.70 5.94
N LEU A 228 -19.44 40.14 4.80
CA LEU A 228 -18.78 39.00 4.16
C LEU A 228 -17.39 39.35 3.64
N ALA A 229 -17.23 40.52 3.02
CA ALA A 229 -15.94 40.98 2.52
C ALA A 229 -14.91 41.12 3.65
N TYR A 230 -15.35 41.57 4.84
CA TYR A 230 -14.51 41.62 6.03
C TYR A 230 -14.25 40.24 6.64
N TRP A 231 -15.27 39.38 6.73
CA TRP A 231 -15.16 38.07 7.39
C TRP A 231 -14.47 36.98 6.56
N ILE A 232 -14.51 37.03 5.23
CA ILE A 232 -13.97 35.97 4.36
C ILE A 232 -12.52 36.25 3.91
N LYS A 233 -12.00 37.46 4.13
CA LYS A 233 -10.64 37.88 3.71
C LYS A 233 -10.36 37.58 2.23
N LEU A 234 -11.23 38.03 1.33
CA LEU A 234 -11.12 37.80 -0.12
C LEU A 234 -9.96 38.63 -0.73
N LYS A 235 -9.27 38.09 -1.73
CA LYS A 235 -8.22 38.81 -2.49
C LYS A 235 -8.85 39.79 -3.51
N TRP A 236 -8.96 41.08 -3.21
CA TRP A 236 -9.71 42.12 -3.96
C TRP A 236 -9.45 42.36 -5.47
N ARG A 237 -8.64 41.58 -6.16
CA ARG A 237 -8.09 41.93 -7.49
C ARG A 237 -9.10 41.94 -8.63
N ILE A 238 -9.93 40.89 -8.77
CA ILE A 238 -11.00 40.83 -9.78
C ILE A 238 -12.02 41.93 -9.52
N THR A 239 -12.45 42.08 -8.26
CA THR A 239 -13.40 43.10 -7.83
C THR A 239 -12.90 44.50 -8.17
N VAL A 240 -11.68 44.85 -7.79
CA VAL A 240 -11.10 46.17 -8.09
C VAL A 240 -11.01 46.42 -9.60
N SER A 241 -10.59 45.43 -10.39
CA SER A 241 -10.52 45.57 -11.86
C SER A 241 -11.90 45.76 -12.50
N PHE A 242 -12.88 44.99 -12.03
CA PHE A 242 -14.25 45.10 -12.50
C PHE A 242 -14.83 46.48 -12.18
N LEU A 243 -14.66 46.97 -10.95
CA LEU A 243 -15.17 48.29 -10.54
C LEU A 243 -14.48 49.43 -11.30
N GLY A 244 -13.16 49.35 -11.47
CA GLY A 244 -12.42 50.29 -12.29
C GLY A 244 -12.90 50.29 -13.73
N GLY A 245 -13.11 49.11 -14.32
CA GLY A 245 -13.64 48.97 -15.68
C GLY A 245 -15.05 49.56 -15.83
N MET A 246 -15.95 49.27 -14.90
CA MET A 246 -17.32 49.80 -14.92
C MET A 246 -17.34 51.32 -14.76
N ALA A 247 -16.51 51.88 -13.87
CA ALA A 247 -16.42 53.33 -13.68
C ALA A 247 -15.91 54.03 -14.96
N VAL A 248 -14.88 53.48 -15.61
CA VAL A 248 -14.32 54.03 -16.86
C VAL A 248 -15.34 53.96 -17.99
N LEU A 249 -16.01 52.82 -18.16
CA LEU A 249 -17.03 52.62 -19.20
C LEU A 249 -18.25 53.53 -18.98
N ALA A 250 -18.74 53.63 -17.75
CA ALA A 250 -19.86 54.52 -17.41
C ALA A 250 -19.52 55.99 -17.70
N THR A 251 -18.30 56.43 -17.33
CA THR A 251 -17.81 57.79 -17.59
C THR A 251 -17.67 58.06 -19.09
N ALA A 252 -17.15 57.09 -19.86
CA ALA A 252 -17.03 57.23 -21.32
C ALA A 252 -18.40 57.35 -22.00
N ILE A 253 -19.39 56.57 -21.56
CA ILE A 253 -20.77 56.65 -22.07
C ILE A 253 -21.42 57.98 -21.67
N ALA A 254 -21.10 58.51 -20.48
CA ALA A 254 -21.58 59.81 -20.00
C ALA A 254 -21.15 60.98 -20.88
N LEU A 255 -19.90 60.93 -21.35
CA LEU A 255 -19.33 61.93 -22.23
C LEU A 255 -19.96 61.90 -23.63
N ILE A 256 -20.49 60.76 -24.08
CA ILE A 256 -21.09 60.60 -25.41
C ILE A 256 -22.58 60.94 -25.42
N ASN A 257 -23.34 60.54 -24.38
CA ASN A 257 -24.80 60.57 -24.39
C ASN A 257 -25.44 61.69 -23.54
N GLY A 258 -24.66 62.65 -23.03
CA GLY A 258 -25.20 63.81 -22.33
C GLY A 258 -26.00 63.45 -21.06
N GLY A 259 -25.30 62.97 -20.03
CA GLY A 259 -25.71 62.95 -18.60
C GLY A 259 -26.93 62.11 -18.18
N SER A 260 -28.06 62.17 -18.89
CA SER A 260 -29.35 61.69 -18.38
C SER A 260 -29.54 60.17 -18.36
N VAL A 261 -28.79 59.43 -19.20
CA VAL A 261 -28.74 57.95 -19.16
C VAL A 261 -27.81 57.45 -18.04
N VAL A 262 -26.86 58.28 -17.64
CA VAL A 262 -25.74 57.85 -16.79
C VAL A 262 -26.10 57.81 -15.33
N ASP A 263 -26.93 58.72 -14.82
CA ASP A 263 -27.30 58.69 -13.41
C ASP A 263 -28.18 57.47 -13.06
N ARG A 264 -29.00 57.01 -14.01
CA ARG A 264 -29.85 55.80 -13.86
C ARG A 264 -29.08 54.49 -14.08
N VAL A 265 -28.21 54.44 -15.08
CA VAL A 265 -27.43 53.23 -15.38
C VAL A 265 -26.28 53.08 -14.38
N ALA A 266 -25.53 54.14 -14.07
CA ALA A 266 -24.37 54.06 -13.20
C ALA A 266 -24.74 53.64 -11.77
N PHE A 267 -25.83 54.14 -11.18
CA PHE A 267 -26.20 53.78 -9.81
C PHE A 267 -26.64 52.31 -9.67
N HIS A 268 -27.53 51.81 -10.54
CA HIS A 268 -27.96 50.41 -10.51
C HIS A 268 -26.82 49.44 -10.84
N VAL A 269 -25.94 49.86 -11.74
CA VAL A 269 -24.76 49.09 -12.13
C VAL A 269 -23.71 49.07 -11.03
N PHE A 270 -23.46 50.18 -10.34
CA PHE A 270 -22.50 50.22 -9.23
C PHE A 270 -23.06 49.48 -8.00
N ALA A 271 -24.21 49.89 -7.47
CA ALA A 271 -24.72 49.38 -6.20
C ALA A 271 -25.10 47.88 -6.27
N GLY A 272 -25.70 47.43 -7.37
CA GLY A 272 -26.03 46.02 -7.56
C GLY A 272 -24.82 45.14 -7.85
N SER A 273 -23.95 45.56 -8.78
CA SER A 273 -22.90 44.66 -9.31
C SER A 273 -21.70 44.51 -8.37
N VAL A 274 -21.34 45.55 -7.59
CA VAL A 274 -20.22 45.50 -6.63
C VAL A 274 -20.42 44.40 -5.60
N ILE A 275 -21.62 44.34 -5.02
CA ILE A 275 -21.94 43.48 -3.88
C ILE A 275 -22.27 42.07 -4.34
N PHE A 276 -22.96 41.94 -5.47
CA PHE A 276 -23.20 40.62 -6.04
C PHE A 276 -21.94 39.95 -6.56
N LEU A 277 -20.95 40.70 -7.04
CA LEU A 277 -19.65 40.15 -7.37
C LEU A 277 -18.93 39.66 -6.10
N ALA A 278 -18.97 40.40 -5.00
CA ALA A 278 -18.38 39.97 -3.73
C ALA A 278 -19.03 38.69 -3.18
N PHE A 279 -20.36 38.60 -3.20
CA PHE A 279 -21.10 37.38 -2.83
C PHE A 279 -20.78 36.20 -3.76
N TYR A 280 -20.73 36.45 -5.07
CA TYR A 280 -20.42 35.41 -6.05
C TYR A 280 -19.00 34.87 -5.91
N MET A 281 -18.02 35.76 -5.73
CA MET A 281 -16.63 35.40 -5.51
C MET A 281 -16.41 34.67 -4.18
N ALA A 282 -17.25 34.93 -3.18
CA ALA A 282 -17.29 34.11 -1.97
C ALA A 282 -17.82 32.69 -2.26
N THR A 283 -18.81 32.54 -3.14
CA THR A 283 -19.42 31.23 -3.44
C THR A 283 -18.74 30.39 -4.53
N GLU A 284 -17.85 30.98 -5.34
CA GLU A 284 -17.22 30.30 -6.49
C GLU A 284 -15.68 30.44 -6.52
N PRO A 285 -14.96 29.71 -5.64
CA PRO A 285 -13.50 29.73 -5.62
C PRO A 285 -12.85 28.87 -6.72
N GLN A 286 -13.57 27.95 -7.34
CA GLN A 286 -12.98 26.90 -8.18
C GLN A 286 -12.88 27.27 -9.68
N THR A 287 -13.70 28.20 -10.18
CA THR A 287 -13.79 28.50 -11.63
C THR A 287 -13.31 29.90 -12.02
N THR A 288 -12.63 30.62 -11.12
CA THR A 288 -12.02 31.93 -11.42
C THR A 288 -10.52 31.79 -11.74
N PRO A 289 -9.92 32.73 -12.49
CA PRO A 289 -8.50 32.66 -12.83
C PRO A 289 -7.61 32.69 -11.58
N SER A 290 -6.60 31.84 -11.58
CA SER A 290 -5.67 31.65 -10.48
C SER A 290 -4.49 32.64 -10.52
N THR A 291 -4.14 33.16 -11.70
CA THR A 291 -2.97 34.02 -11.88
C THR A 291 -3.25 35.48 -11.52
N PHE A 292 -2.22 36.18 -11.01
CA PHE A 292 -2.33 37.61 -10.65
C PHE A 292 -2.88 38.46 -11.80
N LYS A 293 -2.34 38.31 -13.01
CA LYS A 293 -2.78 39.08 -14.19
C LYS A 293 -4.09 38.58 -14.77
N GLY A 294 -4.32 37.27 -14.80
CA GLY A 294 -5.58 36.68 -15.23
C GLY A 294 -6.75 37.24 -14.45
N GLN A 295 -6.59 37.48 -13.15
CA GLN A 295 -7.59 38.10 -12.29
C GLN A 295 -7.96 39.53 -12.70
N TYR A 296 -6.99 40.40 -13.01
CA TYR A 296 -7.30 41.76 -13.48
C TYR A 296 -7.93 41.75 -14.87
N ILE A 297 -7.43 40.94 -15.79
CA ILE A 297 -7.98 40.80 -17.15
C ILE A 297 -9.41 40.29 -17.09
N PHE A 298 -9.66 39.27 -16.29
CA PHE A 298 -10.99 38.71 -16.08
C PHE A 298 -11.96 39.75 -15.52
N GLY A 299 -11.57 40.50 -14.49
CA GLY A 299 -12.40 41.58 -13.97
C GLY A 299 -12.70 42.68 -15.00
N GLY A 300 -11.73 43.04 -15.85
CA GLY A 300 -11.92 44.02 -16.91
C GLY A 300 -12.84 43.55 -18.04
N ILE A 301 -12.64 42.33 -18.54
CA ILE A 301 -13.52 41.72 -19.55
C ILE A 301 -14.93 41.57 -18.99
N LEU A 302 -15.03 41.16 -17.72
CA LEU A 302 -16.30 41.03 -17.04
C LEU A 302 -17.05 42.36 -16.99
N ALA A 303 -16.35 43.48 -16.75
CA ALA A 303 -16.95 44.81 -16.76
C ALA A 303 -17.48 45.18 -18.15
N ILE A 304 -16.70 44.94 -19.21
CA ILE A 304 -17.10 45.22 -20.59
C ILE A 304 -18.35 44.41 -20.97
N LEU A 305 -18.33 43.10 -20.71
CA LEU A 305 -19.47 42.22 -20.98
C LEU A 305 -20.70 42.64 -20.19
N THR A 306 -20.54 42.98 -18.91
CA THR A 306 -21.63 43.46 -18.06
C THR A 306 -22.24 44.73 -18.63
N MET A 307 -21.42 45.72 -19.01
CA MET A 307 -21.90 46.97 -19.58
C MET A 307 -22.62 46.75 -20.91
N GLY A 308 -22.04 45.92 -21.80
CA GLY A 308 -22.64 45.60 -23.10
C GLY A 308 -23.99 44.91 -22.95
N LEU A 309 -24.08 43.90 -22.09
CA LEU A 309 -25.34 43.20 -21.79
C LEU A 309 -26.37 44.14 -21.13
N THR A 310 -25.93 45.08 -20.30
CA THR A 310 -26.82 46.07 -19.68
C THR A 310 -27.39 47.04 -20.72
N LEU A 311 -26.59 47.50 -21.67
CA LEU A 311 -27.03 48.43 -22.73
C LEU A 311 -28.07 47.82 -23.68
N VAL A 312 -28.08 46.49 -23.84
CA VAL A 312 -29.11 45.77 -24.60
C VAL A 312 -30.34 45.40 -23.76
N GLY A 313 -30.45 45.97 -22.55
CA GLY A 313 -31.61 45.80 -21.68
C GLY A 313 -31.63 44.48 -20.89
N LEU A 314 -30.51 43.75 -20.79
CA LEU A 314 -30.46 42.49 -20.05
C LEU A 314 -30.29 42.74 -18.54
N TYR A 315 -31.36 42.51 -17.78
CA TYR A 315 -31.30 42.51 -16.31
C TYR A 315 -30.47 41.31 -15.81
N GLY A 316 -29.60 41.54 -14.82
CA GLY A 316 -28.65 40.53 -14.34
C GLY A 316 -27.41 40.33 -15.22
N ALA A 317 -27.11 41.30 -16.10
CA ALA A 317 -25.98 41.31 -17.04
C ALA A 317 -24.64 40.85 -16.47
N SER A 318 -24.31 41.22 -15.22
CA SER A 318 -23.05 40.82 -14.58
C SER A 318 -22.93 39.32 -14.34
N PHE A 319 -24.05 38.65 -14.09
CA PHE A 319 -24.09 37.22 -13.88
C PHE A 319 -23.96 36.46 -15.20
N VAL A 320 -24.69 36.90 -16.24
CA VAL A 320 -24.59 36.30 -17.58
C VAL A 320 -23.18 36.49 -18.13
N ALA A 321 -22.58 37.67 -17.93
CA ALA A 321 -21.19 37.93 -18.26
C ALA A 321 -20.23 36.96 -17.55
N LEU A 322 -20.44 36.67 -16.26
CA LEU A 322 -19.64 35.69 -15.50
C LEU A 322 -19.78 34.27 -16.05
N VAL A 323 -21.00 33.80 -16.32
CA VAL A 323 -21.22 32.45 -16.88
C VAL A 323 -20.57 32.30 -18.24
N ILE A 324 -20.65 33.33 -19.07
CA ILE A 324 -19.95 33.37 -20.35
C ILE A 324 -18.45 33.30 -20.13
N LEU A 325 -17.92 34.00 -19.12
CA LEU A 325 -16.48 34.15 -18.92
C LEU A 325 -15.80 32.99 -18.18
N ASN A 326 -16.50 32.29 -17.27
CA ASN A 326 -15.93 31.21 -16.44
C ASN A 326 -15.31 30.06 -17.24
N PRO A 327 -15.94 29.51 -18.32
CA PRO A 327 -15.29 28.49 -19.15
C PRO A 327 -13.98 28.95 -19.77
N TYR A 328 -13.81 30.28 -19.93
CA TYR A 328 -12.61 30.90 -20.45
C TYR A 328 -11.60 31.29 -19.37
N ALA A 329 -11.87 31.08 -18.07
CA ALA A 329 -10.92 31.37 -17.01
C ALA A 329 -9.54 30.69 -17.22
N PRO A 330 -9.44 29.42 -17.66
CA PRO A 330 -8.14 28.82 -18.00
C PRO A 330 -7.45 29.50 -19.19
N TYR A 331 -8.22 30.00 -20.16
CA TYR A 331 -7.69 30.74 -21.32
C TYR A 331 -7.27 32.16 -20.93
N ILE A 332 -7.98 32.80 -20.01
CA ILE A 332 -7.63 34.12 -19.48
C ILE A 332 -6.40 34.01 -18.58
N ASP A 333 -6.26 32.93 -17.83
CA ASP A 333 -4.99 32.58 -17.18
C ASP A 333 -3.87 32.40 -18.22
N ARG A 334 -4.12 31.77 -19.39
CA ARG A 334 -3.14 31.73 -20.51
C ARG A 334 -2.77 33.10 -21.09
N ILE A 335 -3.66 34.09 -21.05
CA ILE A 335 -3.37 35.47 -21.51
C ILE A 335 -2.64 36.27 -20.42
N GLY A 336 -3.01 36.08 -19.15
CA GLY A 336 -2.34 36.65 -17.98
C GLY A 336 -0.96 36.02 -17.72
N LEU A 337 -0.77 34.79 -18.17
CA LEU A 337 0.53 34.21 -18.44
C LEU A 337 1.15 35.02 -19.59
N LYS A 338 2.03 35.98 -19.24
CA LYS A 338 3.16 36.24 -20.14
C LYS A 338 3.72 34.86 -20.43
N ASP A 339 3.68 34.47 -21.69
CA ASP A 339 4.34 33.31 -22.27
C ASP A 339 5.49 32.90 -21.33
N PRO A 340 5.39 31.79 -20.57
CA PRO A 340 6.53 31.37 -19.78
C PRO A 340 7.73 31.05 -20.69
N PHE A 341 7.50 30.99 -22.00
CA PHE A 341 8.50 30.95 -23.05
C PHE A 341 8.34 32.10 -24.04
N PRO A 342 8.99 33.27 -23.83
CA PRO A 342 9.32 34.13 -24.95
C PRO A 342 9.89 33.24 -26.07
N LYS A 343 9.26 33.23 -27.25
CA LYS A 343 9.84 32.66 -28.47
C LYS A 343 11.25 33.25 -28.60
N GLY A 344 12.25 32.48 -28.15
CA GLY A 344 13.65 32.86 -28.16
C GLY A 344 14.37 33.17 -26.84
N LYS A 345 13.74 33.33 -25.65
CA LYS A 345 14.48 33.58 -24.39
C LYS A 345 13.80 32.95 -23.16
N ASN A 346 14.42 31.94 -22.56
CA ASN A 346 13.97 31.24 -21.36
C ASN A 346 13.81 32.15 -20.13
N VAL A 347 12.68 32.06 -19.42
CA VAL A 347 12.47 32.80 -18.15
C VAL A 347 12.36 31.88 -16.92
N PHE A 348 12.29 30.56 -17.10
CA PHE A 348 13.24 29.70 -16.39
C PHE A 348 14.25 29.29 -17.44
N SER A 349 15.47 29.78 -17.34
CA SER A 349 16.57 28.90 -17.66
C SER A 349 16.75 28.01 -16.42
N PRO A 350 16.25 26.74 -16.39
CA PRO A 350 17.19 25.71 -15.91
C PRO A 350 18.41 25.96 -16.79
N GLY A 351 19.55 26.34 -16.21
CA GLY A 351 20.64 27.02 -16.93
C GLY A 351 20.62 26.69 -18.42
N LYS A 352 20.18 27.63 -19.29
CA LYS A 352 19.98 27.34 -20.74
C LYS A 352 21.31 27.17 -21.46
N ASN A 353 22.38 27.07 -20.69
CA ASN A 353 23.62 26.39 -20.99
C ASN A 353 23.77 25.37 -19.84
N LEU A 354 23.16 24.20 -19.95
CA LEU A 354 23.81 22.98 -20.44
C LEU A 354 22.69 22.04 -20.92
N PRO A 355 22.64 21.60 -22.19
CA PRO A 355 21.86 20.43 -22.55
C PRO A 355 22.49 19.24 -21.84
N ARG A 356 22.03 18.95 -20.62
CA ARG A 356 22.49 17.78 -19.89
C ARG A 356 21.74 16.59 -20.46
N GLU A 357 22.48 15.67 -21.05
CA GLU A 357 21.94 14.40 -21.55
C GLU A 357 21.14 13.70 -20.46
N LYS A 358 20.06 13.00 -20.83
CA LYS A 358 19.27 12.18 -19.90
C LYS A 358 20.20 11.29 -19.09
N ASP A 359 20.07 11.30 -17.77
CA ASP A 359 20.85 10.41 -16.92
C ASP A 359 20.24 9.00 -16.99
N GLU A 360 21.03 8.06 -17.49
CA GLU A 360 20.68 6.65 -17.63
C GLU A 360 21.62 5.74 -16.85
N THR A 361 22.35 6.28 -15.88
CA THR A 361 23.29 5.53 -15.03
C THR A 361 22.59 4.46 -14.20
N SER A 362 21.34 4.70 -13.78
CA SER A 362 20.55 3.67 -13.11
C SER A 362 20.14 2.56 -14.10
N PRO A 363 20.19 1.29 -13.68
CA PRO A 363 19.65 0.19 -14.47
C PRO A 363 18.11 0.17 -14.49
N VAL A 364 17.43 0.87 -13.57
CA VAL A 364 15.97 0.76 -13.41
C VAL A 364 15.20 2.02 -13.77
N MET A 365 15.85 3.19 -13.74
CA MET A 365 15.21 4.47 -13.98
C MET A 365 16.05 5.35 -14.88
N THR A 366 15.40 6.37 -15.44
CA THR A 366 16.08 7.44 -16.17
C THR A 366 15.65 8.79 -15.62
N TYR A 367 16.58 9.74 -15.56
CA TYR A 367 16.32 11.10 -15.10
C TYR A 367 16.55 12.13 -16.20
N ASP A 368 15.45 12.72 -16.68
CA ASP A 368 15.41 13.82 -17.63
C ASP A 368 15.13 15.14 -16.87
N GLU A 369 16.21 15.85 -16.55
CA GLU A 369 16.18 17.12 -15.82
C GLU A 369 15.34 18.19 -16.55
N SER A 370 15.25 18.12 -17.89
CA SER A 370 14.48 19.09 -18.69
C SER A 370 12.97 19.05 -18.39
N LYS A 371 12.48 17.94 -17.83
CA LYS A 371 11.09 17.74 -17.41
C LYS A 371 10.89 17.96 -15.92
N CYS A 372 11.94 18.18 -15.13
CA CYS A 372 11.85 18.27 -13.69
C CYS A 372 11.28 19.64 -13.25
N ILE A 373 10.20 19.60 -12.45
CA ILE A 373 9.55 20.79 -11.89
C ILE A 373 9.96 21.07 -10.43
N MET A 374 10.98 20.36 -9.93
CA MET A 374 11.51 20.50 -8.56
C MET A 374 10.45 20.44 -7.45
N CYS A 375 9.40 19.63 -7.64
CA CYS A 375 8.36 19.42 -6.63
C CYS A 375 8.83 18.61 -5.41
N GLN A 376 10.02 17.99 -5.49
CA GLN A 376 10.65 17.18 -4.44
C GLN A 376 9.88 15.94 -3.99
N ARG A 377 8.80 15.54 -4.70
CA ARG A 377 8.07 14.30 -4.38
C ARG A 377 8.97 13.06 -4.40
N CYS A 378 9.94 13.01 -5.31
CA CYS A 378 10.93 11.94 -5.39
C CYS A 378 11.85 11.89 -4.17
N VAL A 379 12.36 13.05 -3.74
CA VAL A 379 13.20 13.20 -2.54
C VAL A 379 12.42 12.78 -1.29
N LYS A 380 11.21 13.33 -1.11
CA LYS A 380 10.34 12.98 0.01
C LYS A 380 9.95 11.52 0.04
N ALA A 381 9.68 10.90 -1.10
CA ALA A 381 9.39 9.47 -1.14
C ALA A 381 10.59 8.62 -0.68
N CYS A 382 11.81 9.00 -1.09
CA CYS A 382 13.02 8.30 -0.68
C CYS A 382 13.33 8.49 0.81
N ASP A 383 13.06 9.67 1.36
CA ASP A 383 13.30 9.99 2.76
C ASP A 383 12.17 9.54 3.68
N GLU A 384 10.93 9.98 3.45
CA GLU A 384 9.78 9.82 4.36
C GLU A 384 9.00 8.50 4.18
N ILE A 385 9.05 7.86 3.00
CA ILE A 385 8.32 6.60 2.75
C ILE A 385 9.27 5.40 2.89
N HIS A 386 10.42 5.47 2.19
CA HIS A 386 11.37 4.36 2.15
C HIS A 386 12.42 4.40 3.25
N GLU A 387 12.54 5.51 3.98
CA GLU A 387 13.48 5.69 5.07
C GLU A 387 14.93 5.40 4.65
N LYS A 388 15.32 5.95 3.49
CA LYS A 388 16.65 5.79 2.91
C LYS A 388 17.42 7.11 2.79
N GLY A 389 16.74 8.20 2.46
CA GLY A 389 17.38 9.52 2.31
C GLY A 389 18.46 9.58 1.23
N ILE A 390 18.43 8.67 0.25
CA ILE A 390 19.45 8.57 -0.81
C ILE A 390 19.31 9.70 -1.84
N LEU A 391 18.07 10.10 -2.16
CA LEU A 391 17.82 11.17 -3.11
C LEU A 391 17.88 12.53 -2.44
N GLY A 392 18.70 13.41 -2.99
CA GLY A 392 18.85 14.79 -2.54
C GLY A 392 18.72 15.80 -3.67
N LEU A 393 18.88 17.07 -3.31
CA LEU A 393 19.06 18.16 -4.26
C LEU A 393 20.51 18.63 -4.20
N ALA A 394 21.18 18.65 -5.36
CA ALA A 394 22.52 19.19 -5.51
C ALA A 394 22.47 20.59 -6.14
N ASP A 395 23.49 21.41 -5.87
CA ASP A 395 23.63 22.81 -6.32
C ASP A 395 22.55 23.76 -5.71
N ARG A 396 22.49 25.01 -6.18
CA ARG A 396 21.58 26.07 -5.69
C ARG A 396 21.02 26.91 -6.84
N GLY A 397 19.87 27.54 -6.60
CA GLY A 397 19.23 28.43 -7.58
C GLY A 397 18.78 27.70 -8.85
N SER A 398 19.11 28.23 -10.02
CA SER A 398 18.72 27.69 -11.33
C SER A 398 19.46 26.42 -11.75
N ASN A 399 20.48 26.01 -11.00
CA ASN A 399 21.32 24.85 -11.31
C ASN A 399 20.94 23.63 -10.47
N ILE A 400 19.92 23.74 -9.62
CA ILE A 400 19.47 22.64 -8.75
C ILE A 400 19.07 21.44 -9.60
N PHE A 401 19.57 20.26 -9.23
CA PHE A 401 19.16 18.99 -9.82
C PHE A 401 18.97 17.92 -8.75
N THR A 402 18.11 16.94 -9.03
CA THR A 402 17.97 15.75 -8.19
C THR A 402 19.11 14.77 -8.48
N THR A 403 19.72 14.22 -7.45
CA THR A 403 20.75 13.18 -7.58
C THR A 403 20.70 12.19 -6.41
N ALA A 404 21.33 11.02 -6.56
CA ALA A 404 21.59 10.12 -5.45
C ALA A 404 23.03 10.31 -4.92
N GLY A 405 23.20 10.33 -3.60
CA GLY A 405 24.52 10.46 -2.97
C GLY A 405 25.05 11.89 -2.88
N LEU A 406 26.37 12.03 -2.62
CA LEU A 406 27.03 13.29 -2.25
C LEU A 406 27.32 14.23 -3.44
N GLY A 407 26.27 14.67 -4.13
CA GLY A 407 26.35 15.80 -5.07
C GLY A 407 26.95 15.50 -6.45
N GLU A 408 27.42 14.27 -6.68
CA GLU A 408 27.78 13.80 -8.02
C GLU A 408 26.55 13.39 -8.81
N ARG A 409 26.61 13.46 -10.14
CA ARG A 409 25.52 13.03 -11.01
C ARG A 409 25.53 11.51 -11.11
N GLY A 410 24.43 10.90 -10.71
CA GLY A 410 24.21 9.48 -10.87
C GLY A 410 23.27 8.94 -9.82
N PHE A 411 22.83 7.70 -10.04
CA PHE A 411 21.96 6.96 -9.12
C PHE A 411 22.66 5.74 -8.52
N SER A 412 23.98 5.83 -8.32
CA SER A 412 24.84 4.69 -7.90
C SER A 412 24.52 4.16 -6.51
N GLU A 413 24.14 5.03 -5.56
CA GLU A 413 23.73 4.63 -4.21
C GLU A 413 22.29 4.10 -4.14
N CYS A 414 21.50 4.29 -5.21
CA CYS A 414 20.09 3.89 -5.25
C CYS A 414 19.95 2.39 -5.56
N ASP A 415 19.27 1.66 -4.68
CA ASP A 415 18.95 0.24 -4.88
C ASP A 415 17.79 -0.01 -5.87
N GLY A 416 17.23 1.05 -6.46
CA GLY A 416 16.28 0.97 -7.56
C GLY A 416 14.87 0.52 -7.17
N ASP A 417 14.39 0.82 -5.96
CA ASP A 417 13.03 0.42 -5.56
C ASP A 417 11.90 1.05 -6.40
N GLY A 418 12.14 2.20 -7.02
CA GLY A 418 11.25 2.84 -7.99
C GLY A 418 10.08 3.66 -7.44
N GLN A 419 10.01 3.92 -6.14
CA GLN A 419 8.96 4.79 -5.57
C GLN A 419 9.03 6.23 -6.09
N CYS A 420 10.25 6.71 -6.32
CA CYS A 420 10.51 8.08 -6.77
C CYS A 420 9.90 8.38 -8.15
N PHE A 421 9.95 7.44 -9.10
CA PHE A 421 9.37 7.61 -10.43
C PHE A 421 7.87 7.30 -10.46
N GLU A 422 7.35 6.43 -9.59
CA GLU A 422 5.89 6.23 -9.47
C GLU A 422 5.19 7.53 -9.06
N LEU A 423 5.85 8.34 -8.23
CA LEU A 423 5.34 9.61 -7.74
C LEU A 423 5.74 10.82 -8.60
N CYS A 424 6.55 10.66 -9.64
CA CYS A 424 6.99 11.76 -10.48
C CYS A 424 5.87 12.21 -11.43
N PRO A 425 5.32 13.44 -11.30
CA PRO A 425 4.16 13.86 -12.09
C PRO A 425 4.49 14.20 -13.55
N THR A 426 5.76 14.52 -13.86
CA THR A 426 6.18 14.99 -15.18
C THR A 426 6.93 13.95 -16.01
N GLY A 427 7.18 12.77 -15.44
CA GLY A 427 8.06 11.77 -16.06
C GLY A 427 9.51 12.22 -16.16
N ALA A 428 9.94 13.20 -15.35
CA ALA A 428 11.35 13.56 -15.21
C ALA A 428 12.15 12.39 -14.66
N LEU A 429 11.63 11.72 -13.63
CA LEU A 429 12.03 10.36 -13.28
C LEU A 429 11.03 9.41 -13.90
N ALA A 430 11.52 8.46 -14.70
CA ALA A 430 10.71 7.46 -15.37
C ALA A 430 11.38 6.09 -15.25
N GLN A 431 10.57 5.03 -15.28
CA GLN A 431 11.07 3.67 -15.37
C GLN A 431 11.84 3.48 -16.69
N LYS A 432 13.03 2.86 -16.63
CA LYS A 432 13.82 2.54 -17.82
C LYS A 432 13.11 1.46 -18.64
N HIS A 433 13.28 1.48 -19.96
CA HIS A 433 12.69 0.52 -20.91
C HIS A 433 11.16 0.58 -21.11
N THR A 434 10.48 1.67 -20.69
CA THR A 434 9.05 1.88 -21.00
C THR A 434 8.77 2.59 -22.32
N ASP A 435 9.79 3.03 -23.06
CA ASP A 435 9.59 3.84 -24.28
C ASP A 435 8.87 3.06 -25.41
N ASN A 436 8.93 1.72 -25.36
CA ASN A 436 8.18 0.80 -26.24
C ASN A 436 6.97 0.14 -25.55
N LEU A 437 6.69 0.48 -24.29
CA LEU A 437 5.59 -0.08 -23.51
C LEU A 437 4.42 0.92 -23.45
N ALA A 438 3.20 0.38 -23.42
CA ALA A 438 1.99 1.18 -23.35
C ALA A 438 1.97 2.08 -22.11
N ARG A 439 1.48 3.30 -22.27
CA ARG A 439 1.30 4.26 -21.18
C ARG A 439 0.28 3.74 -20.17
N LYS A 440 0.29 4.32 -18.96
CA LYS A 440 -0.63 3.95 -17.86
C LYS A 440 -2.10 3.91 -18.30
N TRP A 441 -2.53 4.88 -19.10
CA TRP A 441 -3.90 5.01 -19.59
C TRP A 441 -4.20 4.17 -20.84
N GLU A 442 -3.18 3.54 -21.43
CA GLU A 442 -3.30 2.66 -22.60
C GLU A 442 -3.45 1.19 -22.20
N ALA A 443 -3.27 0.84 -20.92
CA ALA A 443 -3.40 -0.54 -20.45
C ALA A 443 -4.85 -1.05 -20.53
N GLU A 444 -5.06 -2.15 -21.25
CA GLU A 444 -6.32 -2.87 -21.36
C GLU A 444 -6.83 -3.41 -20.02
N ASN A 445 -5.93 -3.99 -19.23
CA ASN A 445 -6.27 -4.61 -17.96
C ASN A 445 -5.44 -4.01 -16.83
N VAL A 446 -6.12 -3.58 -15.77
CA VAL A 446 -5.50 -3.07 -14.55
C VAL A 446 -6.03 -3.87 -13.38
N VAL A 447 -5.21 -4.76 -12.85
CA VAL A 447 -5.63 -5.77 -11.86
C VAL A 447 -4.86 -5.57 -10.56
N ASN A 448 -5.57 -5.46 -9.45
CA ASN A 448 -4.97 -5.52 -8.12
C ASN A 448 -4.76 -6.99 -7.74
N THR A 449 -3.57 -7.34 -7.29
CA THR A 449 -3.16 -8.70 -6.94
C THR A 449 -2.01 -8.63 -5.93
N ILE A 450 -1.32 -9.74 -5.66
CA ILE A 450 -0.32 -9.84 -4.58
C ILE A 450 1.06 -10.14 -5.14
N CYS A 451 2.09 -9.53 -4.54
CA CYS A 451 3.48 -9.85 -4.80
C CYS A 451 3.81 -11.30 -4.38
N SER A 452 4.32 -12.11 -5.31
CA SER A 452 4.67 -13.52 -5.08
C SER A 452 6.13 -13.74 -4.69
N ASN A 453 6.82 -12.75 -4.09
CA ASN A 453 8.24 -12.84 -3.76
C ASN A 453 8.52 -13.34 -2.32
N CYS A 454 8.60 -12.44 -1.34
CA CYS A 454 8.84 -12.75 0.07
C CYS A 454 7.54 -12.88 0.87
N GLY A 455 7.63 -13.30 2.15
CA GLY A 455 6.47 -13.50 3.04
C GLY A 455 5.72 -12.25 3.49
N THR A 456 6.06 -11.04 3.00
CA THR A 456 5.36 -9.81 3.40
C THR A 456 3.94 -9.73 2.83
N GLY A 457 3.69 -10.22 1.60
CA GLY A 457 2.35 -10.15 0.99
C GLY A 457 1.96 -8.77 0.46
N CYS A 458 2.90 -7.99 -0.08
CA CYS A 458 2.58 -6.64 -0.59
C CYS A 458 1.50 -6.68 -1.68
N ASN A 459 0.48 -5.84 -1.55
CA ASN A 459 -0.53 -5.59 -2.56
C ASN A 459 0.05 -4.76 -3.72
N ILE A 460 -0.13 -5.27 -4.93
CA ILE A 460 0.38 -4.69 -6.18
C ILE A 460 -0.74 -4.45 -7.18
N ARG A 461 -0.50 -3.52 -8.10
CA ARG A 461 -1.36 -3.28 -9.27
C ARG A 461 -0.60 -3.58 -10.54
N ALA A 462 -1.01 -4.62 -11.24
CA ALA A 462 -0.45 -5.03 -12.53
C ALA A 462 -1.18 -4.30 -13.67
N TYR A 463 -0.40 -3.68 -14.55
CA TYR A 463 -0.86 -3.08 -15.80
C TYR A 463 -0.50 -4.01 -16.94
N VAL A 464 -1.50 -4.45 -17.70
CA VAL A 464 -1.35 -5.44 -18.77
C VAL A 464 -1.91 -4.88 -20.07
N GLN A 465 -1.13 -5.01 -21.14
CA GLN A 465 -1.49 -4.63 -22.50
C GLN A 465 -1.09 -5.74 -23.46
N ASN A 466 -1.99 -6.20 -24.34
CA ASN A 466 -1.72 -7.29 -25.28
C ASN A 466 -1.21 -8.57 -24.58
N ASN A 467 -1.75 -8.87 -23.39
CA ASN A 467 -1.29 -9.95 -22.52
C ASN A 467 0.20 -9.88 -22.12
N ARG A 468 0.79 -8.67 -22.07
CA ARG A 468 2.15 -8.42 -21.57
C ARG A 468 2.12 -7.49 -20.38
N LEU A 469 2.94 -7.78 -19.37
CA LEU A 469 3.05 -6.94 -18.18
C LEU A 469 3.84 -5.69 -18.51
N THR A 470 3.18 -4.52 -18.53
CA THR A 470 3.86 -3.25 -18.84
C THR A 470 4.43 -2.59 -17.60
N ARG A 471 3.75 -2.74 -16.45
CA ARG A 471 4.11 -2.04 -15.22
C ARG A 471 3.49 -2.66 -13.98
N VAL A 472 4.16 -2.48 -12.84
CA VAL A 472 3.65 -2.79 -11.50
C VAL A 472 3.72 -1.53 -10.63
N GLU A 473 2.60 -1.17 -10.02
CA GLU A 473 2.51 -0.10 -9.01
C GLU A 473 2.14 -0.66 -7.64
N SER A 474 2.36 0.14 -6.61
CA SER A 474 1.91 -0.15 -5.24
C SER A 474 0.40 0.09 -5.08
N VAL A 475 -0.21 -0.54 -4.07
CA VAL A 475 -1.58 -0.25 -3.63
C VAL A 475 -1.53 0.27 -2.19
N VAL A 476 -2.30 1.32 -1.91
CA VAL A 476 -2.39 1.95 -0.58
C VAL A 476 -3.36 1.15 0.29
N THR A 477 -2.85 0.05 0.84
CA THR A 477 -3.55 -0.85 1.77
C THR A 477 -2.51 -1.73 2.46
N ASP A 478 -2.87 -2.34 3.59
CA ASP A 478 -1.99 -3.27 4.29
C ASP A 478 -1.66 -4.48 3.41
N PRO A 479 -0.47 -5.09 3.56
CA PRO A 479 0.56 -4.81 4.57
C PRO A 479 1.65 -3.83 4.10
N ASN A 480 1.50 -3.18 2.95
CA ASN A 480 2.58 -2.36 2.35
C ASN A 480 2.26 -0.87 2.21
N ASN A 481 1.00 -0.47 2.43
CA ASN A 481 0.53 0.91 2.47
C ASN A 481 1.14 1.82 1.38
N GLY A 482 1.12 1.38 0.13
CA GLY A 482 1.64 2.16 -1.01
C GLY A 482 3.17 2.09 -1.21
N SER A 483 3.85 1.15 -0.57
CA SER A 483 5.31 0.92 -0.73
C SER A 483 5.59 -0.41 -1.44
N LEU A 484 6.66 -0.47 -2.22
CA LEU A 484 7.17 -1.72 -2.80
C LEU A 484 8.70 -1.72 -2.81
N CYS A 485 9.30 -2.89 -2.62
CA CYS A 485 10.73 -3.06 -2.89
C CYS A 485 11.00 -3.31 -4.38
N ILE A 486 12.28 -3.28 -4.77
CA ILE A 486 12.71 -3.57 -6.15
C ILE A 486 12.17 -4.92 -6.66
N LYS A 487 12.11 -5.96 -5.80
CA LYS A 487 11.54 -7.26 -6.16
C LYS A 487 10.03 -7.18 -6.41
N GLY A 488 9.29 -6.46 -5.58
CA GLY A 488 7.85 -6.29 -5.76
C GLY A 488 7.51 -5.55 -7.05
N ARG A 489 8.33 -4.57 -7.43
CA ARG A 489 8.12 -3.73 -8.60
C ARG A 489 8.58 -4.37 -9.91
N PHE A 490 9.73 -5.03 -9.90
CA PHE A 490 10.38 -5.54 -11.11
C PHE A 490 10.57 -7.05 -11.14
N GLY A 491 10.50 -7.71 -9.98
CA GLY A 491 10.63 -9.15 -9.87
C GLY A 491 9.45 -9.95 -10.38
N ASN A 492 8.55 -9.35 -11.17
CA ASN A 492 7.50 -10.04 -11.92
C ASN A 492 7.76 -10.01 -13.45
N THR A 493 8.81 -9.33 -13.93
CA THR A 493 9.07 -9.23 -15.38
C THR A 493 9.56 -10.55 -16.00
N TYR A 494 9.83 -11.57 -15.19
CA TYR A 494 10.12 -12.93 -15.67
C TYR A 494 8.95 -13.56 -16.45
N VAL A 495 7.74 -12.99 -16.37
CA VAL A 495 6.56 -13.46 -17.12
C VAL A 495 6.80 -13.46 -18.64
N ASP A 496 7.68 -12.58 -19.13
CA ASP A 496 8.04 -12.46 -20.55
C ASP A 496 9.28 -13.31 -20.92
N SER A 497 9.80 -14.13 -20.01
CA SER A 497 11.01 -14.93 -20.25
C SER A 497 10.77 -15.97 -21.35
N THR A 498 11.71 -16.09 -22.27
CA THR A 498 11.71 -17.10 -23.34
C THR A 498 11.99 -18.52 -22.84
N ASP A 499 12.51 -18.66 -21.61
CA ASP A 499 12.87 -19.96 -21.01
C ASP A 499 11.65 -20.70 -20.45
N ARG A 500 10.44 -20.19 -20.72
CA ARG A 500 9.20 -20.67 -20.15
C ARG A 500 8.82 -22.06 -20.67
N LEU A 501 8.45 -22.96 -19.76
CA LEU A 501 7.85 -24.24 -20.15
C LEU A 501 6.39 -24.03 -20.55
N LEU A 502 6.05 -24.44 -21.78
CA LEU A 502 4.72 -24.21 -22.38
C LEU A 502 3.91 -25.50 -22.61
N TYR A 503 4.56 -26.66 -22.54
CA TYR A 503 3.99 -27.98 -22.80
C TYR A 503 4.55 -28.99 -21.78
N PRO A 504 3.80 -30.06 -21.45
CA PRO A 504 4.38 -31.21 -20.75
C PRO A 504 5.57 -31.77 -21.54
N MET A 505 6.65 -32.10 -20.85
CA MET A 505 7.89 -32.60 -21.44
C MET A 505 8.27 -33.93 -20.82
N MET A 506 8.57 -34.94 -21.63
CA MET A 506 9.05 -36.25 -21.18
C MET A 506 10.51 -36.41 -21.54
N LYS A 507 11.31 -36.95 -20.61
CA LYS A 507 12.71 -37.30 -20.87
C LYS A 507 12.81 -38.54 -21.75
N ARG A 508 13.63 -38.49 -22.80
CA ARG A 508 13.97 -39.62 -23.69
C ARG A 508 15.48 -39.64 -23.91
N GLY A 509 16.18 -40.53 -23.22
CA GLY A 509 17.64 -40.44 -23.13
C GLY A 509 18.02 -39.15 -22.39
N ASP A 510 18.86 -38.32 -23.01
CA ASP A 510 19.30 -37.05 -22.43
C ASP A 510 18.49 -35.83 -22.89
N GLU A 511 17.46 -36.02 -23.71
CA GLU A 511 16.66 -34.92 -24.28
C GLU A 511 15.22 -34.90 -23.74
N PHE A 512 14.66 -33.70 -23.61
CA PHE A 512 13.25 -33.50 -23.27
C PHE A 512 12.41 -33.27 -24.52
N VAL A 513 11.40 -34.11 -24.72
CA VAL A 513 10.47 -34.00 -25.85
C VAL A 513 9.07 -33.60 -25.40
N PRO A 514 8.38 -32.67 -26.09
CA PRO A 514 7.01 -32.31 -25.77
C PRO A 514 6.05 -33.50 -25.90
N VAL A 515 5.12 -33.63 -24.96
CA VAL A 515 4.03 -34.62 -25.00
C VAL A 515 2.69 -33.94 -24.71
N THR A 516 1.60 -34.58 -25.14
CA THR A 516 0.23 -34.11 -24.83
C THR A 516 -0.09 -34.34 -23.36
N TRP A 517 -0.98 -33.53 -22.79
CA TRP A 517 -1.49 -33.71 -21.42
C TRP A 517 -2.05 -35.11 -21.16
N ASP A 518 -2.87 -35.65 -22.08
CA ASP A 518 -3.45 -36.99 -21.92
C ASP A 518 -2.35 -38.05 -21.78
N LYS A 519 -1.36 -38.02 -22.68
CA LYS A 519 -0.20 -38.92 -22.60
C LYS A 519 0.61 -38.75 -21.32
N ALA A 520 0.81 -37.53 -20.84
CA ALA A 520 1.51 -37.26 -19.59
C ALA A 520 0.76 -37.86 -18.39
N LEU A 521 -0.56 -37.67 -18.34
CA LEU A 521 -1.43 -38.21 -17.29
C LEU A 521 -1.51 -39.73 -17.32
N ASP A 522 -1.54 -40.34 -18.51
CA ASP A 522 -1.47 -41.80 -18.67
C ASP A 522 -0.17 -42.38 -18.09
N ILE A 523 0.96 -41.72 -18.34
CA ILE A 523 2.27 -42.13 -17.80
C ILE A 523 2.26 -42.02 -16.29
N ILE A 524 1.79 -40.89 -15.74
CA ILE A 524 1.70 -40.66 -14.29
C ILE A 524 0.83 -41.73 -13.63
N SER A 525 -0.39 -41.94 -14.13
CA SER A 525 -1.31 -42.94 -13.59
C SER A 525 -0.71 -44.33 -13.63
N SER A 526 -0.13 -44.74 -14.76
CA SER A 526 0.48 -46.07 -14.92
C SER A 526 1.67 -46.27 -13.98
N LYS A 527 2.60 -45.31 -13.93
CA LYS A 527 3.83 -45.43 -13.13
C LYS A 527 3.54 -45.38 -11.63
N LEU A 528 2.76 -44.40 -11.18
CA LEU A 528 2.45 -44.26 -9.76
C LEU A 528 1.56 -45.41 -9.25
N SER A 529 0.61 -45.90 -10.05
CA SER A 529 -0.19 -47.07 -9.66
C SER A 529 0.68 -48.32 -9.54
N SER A 530 1.58 -48.57 -10.50
CA SER A 530 2.52 -49.70 -10.45
C SER A 530 3.41 -49.65 -9.21
N ILE A 531 3.98 -48.48 -8.89
CA ILE A 531 4.83 -48.30 -7.71
C ILE A 531 4.01 -48.52 -6.43
N LYS A 532 2.80 -47.96 -6.36
CA LYS A 532 1.89 -48.12 -5.22
C LYS A 532 1.50 -49.59 -5.01
N GLU A 533 1.25 -50.34 -6.08
CA GLU A 533 0.90 -51.77 -6.01
C GLU A 533 2.09 -52.65 -5.58
N GLU A 534 3.29 -52.35 -6.08
CA GLU A 534 4.49 -53.17 -5.84
C GLU A 534 5.17 -52.84 -4.49
N PHE A 535 5.30 -51.56 -4.14
CA PHE A 535 6.08 -51.09 -2.99
C PHE A 535 5.24 -50.44 -1.89
N GLY A 536 3.94 -50.24 -2.12
CA GLY A 536 3.04 -49.54 -1.20
C GLY A 536 3.01 -48.02 -1.40
N PRO A 537 2.02 -47.32 -0.80
CA PRO A 537 1.83 -45.88 -1.01
C PRO A 537 2.96 -45.02 -0.45
N ASP A 538 3.63 -45.47 0.63
CA ASP A 538 4.72 -44.72 1.26
C ASP A 538 6.04 -44.76 0.46
N ALA A 539 6.10 -45.55 -0.62
CA ALA A 539 7.19 -45.47 -1.60
C ALA A 539 7.10 -44.23 -2.51
N ILE A 540 6.05 -43.42 -2.37
CA ILE A 540 5.79 -42.21 -3.15
C ILE A 540 5.78 -41.00 -2.20
N ALA A 541 6.49 -39.93 -2.55
CA ALA A 541 6.47 -38.69 -1.78
C ALA A 541 6.06 -37.48 -2.62
N GLY A 542 5.57 -36.44 -1.93
CA GLY A 542 5.19 -35.17 -2.54
C GLY A 542 5.89 -33.99 -1.87
N VAL A 543 6.40 -33.05 -2.67
CA VAL A 543 6.95 -31.78 -2.18
C VAL A 543 6.06 -30.63 -2.61
N ALA A 544 5.44 -29.97 -1.63
CA ALA A 544 4.56 -28.84 -1.86
C ALA A 544 5.34 -27.52 -2.05
N SER A 545 4.68 -26.54 -2.68
CA SER A 545 5.29 -25.28 -3.11
C SER A 545 4.81 -24.08 -2.31
N ALA A 546 5.75 -23.26 -1.80
CA ALA A 546 5.40 -21.97 -1.18
C ALA A 546 5.08 -20.87 -2.18
N LYS A 547 5.10 -21.21 -3.48
CA LYS A 547 4.64 -20.36 -4.58
C LYS A 547 3.22 -20.70 -5.01
N SER A 548 2.69 -21.85 -4.59
CA SER A 548 1.32 -22.24 -4.84
C SER A 548 0.36 -21.58 -3.86
N THR A 549 -0.89 -21.46 -4.27
CA THR A 549 -1.94 -20.82 -3.48
C THR A 549 -2.36 -21.72 -2.32
N ASN A 550 -3.18 -21.20 -1.40
CA ASN A 550 -3.74 -22.00 -0.32
C ASN A 550 -4.58 -23.15 -0.87
N GLU A 551 -5.38 -22.88 -1.91
CA GLU A 551 -6.22 -23.87 -2.57
C GLU A 551 -5.39 -25.00 -3.20
N GLU A 552 -4.31 -24.64 -3.88
CA GLU A 552 -3.39 -25.59 -4.50
C GLU A 552 -2.65 -26.44 -3.45
N SER A 553 -2.21 -25.81 -2.35
CA SER A 553 -1.56 -26.51 -1.24
C SER A 553 -2.52 -27.48 -0.55
N TYR A 554 -3.77 -27.06 -0.34
CA TYR A 554 -4.83 -27.91 0.19
C TYR A 554 -5.14 -29.09 -0.72
N LEU A 555 -5.26 -28.87 -2.02
CA LEU A 555 -5.49 -29.97 -2.97
C LEU A 555 -4.30 -30.91 -3.06
N PHE A 556 -3.07 -30.40 -3.01
CA PHE A 556 -1.88 -31.23 -3.10
C PHE A 556 -1.79 -32.19 -1.90
N GLN A 557 -2.01 -31.71 -0.67
CA GLN A 557 -2.03 -32.60 0.48
C GLN A 557 -3.20 -33.59 0.45
N LYS A 558 -4.37 -33.13 -0.01
CA LYS A 558 -5.55 -34.00 -0.14
C LYS A 558 -5.28 -35.09 -1.16
N PHE A 559 -4.68 -34.75 -2.31
CA PHE A 559 -4.27 -35.70 -3.34
C PHE A 559 -3.30 -36.76 -2.81
N MET A 560 -2.23 -36.35 -2.10
CA MET A 560 -1.27 -37.29 -1.51
C MET A 560 -1.93 -38.23 -0.49
N ARG A 561 -2.84 -37.73 0.34
CA ARG A 561 -3.51 -38.54 1.38
C ARG A 561 -4.66 -39.41 0.88
N THR A 562 -5.29 -39.03 -0.23
CA THR A 562 -6.48 -39.73 -0.76
C THR A 562 -6.16 -40.60 -1.97
N ALA A 563 -5.64 -40.02 -3.06
CA ALA A 563 -5.34 -40.76 -4.28
C ALA A 563 -4.10 -41.66 -4.11
N ILE A 564 -3.02 -41.13 -3.54
CA ILE A 564 -1.82 -41.91 -3.26
C ILE A 564 -2.03 -42.75 -2.00
N GLY A 565 -2.48 -42.15 -0.91
CA GLY A 565 -2.75 -42.83 0.37
C GLY A 565 -1.59 -42.76 1.35
N THR A 566 -0.80 -41.69 1.31
CA THR A 566 0.40 -41.52 2.15
C THR A 566 0.40 -40.15 2.85
N ASN A 567 1.07 -40.08 4.00
CA ASN A 567 1.42 -38.81 4.67
C ASN A 567 2.82 -38.30 4.29
N ASN A 568 3.51 -38.93 3.33
CA ASN A 568 4.82 -38.50 2.81
C ASN A 568 4.69 -37.22 1.97
N ILE A 569 4.36 -36.13 2.63
CA ILE A 569 4.24 -34.79 2.08
C ILE A 569 4.95 -33.79 3.00
N ASP A 570 5.84 -32.99 2.43
CA ASP A 570 6.47 -31.87 3.13
C ASP A 570 6.73 -30.73 2.14
N SER A 571 7.44 -29.69 2.57
CA SER A 571 7.77 -28.56 1.71
C SER A 571 9.03 -27.84 2.17
N SER A 572 9.39 -26.78 1.44
CA SER A 572 10.51 -25.90 1.80
C SER A 572 10.37 -25.20 3.16
N THR A 573 9.21 -25.30 3.84
CA THR A 573 9.03 -24.79 5.21
C THR A 573 9.92 -25.52 6.21
N ARG A 574 10.23 -26.81 5.97
CA ARG A 574 11.21 -27.59 6.75
C ARG A 574 12.55 -26.90 6.91
N LEU A 575 13.01 -26.26 5.83
CA LEU A 575 14.29 -25.58 5.80
C LEU A 575 14.31 -24.25 6.57
N CYS A 576 13.17 -23.69 6.98
CA CYS A 576 13.17 -22.34 7.55
C CYS A 576 12.22 -22.10 8.74
N ASP A 577 11.04 -22.70 8.76
CA ASP A 577 9.93 -22.25 9.62
C ASP A 577 9.59 -23.22 10.75
N ILE A 578 9.78 -24.52 10.52
CA ILE A 578 9.37 -25.57 11.46
C ILE A 578 9.96 -25.44 12.88
N PRO A 579 11.23 -25.03 13.10
CA PRO A 579 11.74 -24.83 14.46
C PRO A 579 10.88 -23.84 15.26
N SER A 580 10.44 -22.77 14.60
CA SER A 580 9.58 -21.77 15.21
C SER A 580 8.16 -22.30 15.39
N ALA A 581 7.58 -22.93 14.37
CA ALA A 581 6.26 -23.51 14.47
C ALA A 581 6.13 -24.47 15.67
N LYS A 582 7.11 -25.39 15.84
CA LYS A 582 7.16 -26.31 16.98
C LYS A 582 7.34 -25.58 18.32
N ALA A 583 8.29 -24.66 18.41
CA ALA A 583 8.57 -23.93 19.64
C ALA A 583 7.35 -23.11 20.12
N LEU A 584 6.69 -22.41 19.20
CA LEU A 584 5.54 -21.55 19.51
C LEU A 584 4.26 -22.36 19.72
N GLU A 585 4.07 -23.48 19.04
CA GLU A 585 2.97 -24.41 19.33
C GLU A 585 3.08 -24.94 20.76
N GLU A 586 4.27 -25.37 21.20
CA GLU A 586 4.47 -25.85 22.57
C GLU A 586 4.28 -24.76 23.63
N ALA A 587 4.71 -23.53 23.34
CA ALA A 587 4.65 -22.42 24.29
C ALA A 587 3.25 -21.79 24.36
N PHE A 588 2.60 -21.59 23.21
CA PHE A 588 1.40 -20.76 23.07
C PHE A 588 0.18 -21.50 22.50
N GLY A 589 0.37 -22.71 21.95
CA GLY A 589 -0.66 -23.50 21.29
C GLY A 589 -0.85 -23.22 19.80
N CYS A 590 -0.03 -22.34 19.20
CA CYS A 590 -0.04 -22.11 17.75
C CYS A 590 1.32 -21.62 17.24
N GLY A 591 1.78 -22.23 16.14
CA GLY A 591 3.07 -22.00 15.49
C GLY A 591 3.11 -20.82 14.52
N ALA A 592 2.49 -19.68 14.82
CA ALA A 592 2.41 -18.52 13.93
C ALA A 592 3.00 -17.25 14.54
N MET A 593 3.35 -16.28 13.70
CA MET A 593 3.65 -14.90 14.12
C MET A 593 2.52 -14.38 15.02
N THR A 594 2.83 -13.54 16.01
CA THR A 594 1.84 -13.16 17.02
C THR A 594 1.13 -11.83 16.74
N ASN A 595 1.78 -10.90 16.04
CA ASN A 595 1.25 -9.55 15.79
C ASN A 595 1.23 -9.21 14.30
N SER A 596 0.65 -8.06 13.94
CA SER A 596 0.69 -7.51 12.58
C SER A 596 2.02 -6.84 12.27
N ILE A 597 2.41 -6.81 11.00
CA ILE A 597 3.59 -6.10 10.50
C ILE A 597 3.46 -4.59 10.75
N THR A 598 2.27 -4.04 10.58
CA THR A 598 2.02 -2.60 10.72
C THR A 598 2.16 -2.12 12.16
N GLU A 599 1.95 -2.99 13.15
CA GLU A 599 2.12 -2.66 14.56
C GLU A 599 3.58 -2.40 14.95
N LEU A 600 4.55 -2.88 14.15
CA LEU A 600 5.97 -2.62 14.38
C LEU A 600 6.32 -1.14 14.30
N GLU A 601 5.53 -0.32 13.58
CA GLU A 601 5.74 1.12 13.51
C GLU A 601 5.56 1.81 14.87
N TYR A 602 4.74 1.26 15.75
CA TYR A 602 4.34 1.86 17.04
C TYR A 602 4.89 1.10 18.26
N ALA A 603 5.89 0.24 18.06
CA ALA A 603 6.62 -0.37 19.16
C ALA A 603 7.58 0.66 19.80
N ASP A 604 7.80 0.56 21.11
CA ASP A 604 8.73 1.43 21.85
C ASP A 604 10.16 0.87 21.80
N CYS A 605 10.29 -0.46 21.73
CA CYS A 605 11.56 -1.14 21.50
C CYS A 605 11.39 -2.29 20.51
N ILE A 606 12.32 -2.46 19.59
CA ILE A 606 12.33 -3.55 18.61
C ILE A 606 13.65 -4.31 18.71
N LEU A 607 13.58 -5.58 19.04
CA LEU A 607 14.70 -6.52 18.99
C LEU A 607 14.70 -7.26 17.64
N VAL A 608 15.64 -6.92 16.76
CA VAL A 608 15.90 -7.66 15.52
C VAL A 608 17.04 -8.65 15.77
N ILE A 609 16.76 -9.95 15.77
CA ILE A 609 17.74 -11.00 16.03
C ILE A 609 17.78 -12.05 14.93
N GLY A 610 18.98 -12.37 14.44
CA GLY A 610 19.17 -13.38 13.38
C GLY A 610 18.37 -13.09 12.10
N SER A 611 18.26 -11.80 11.74
CA SER A 611 17.45 -11.35 10.59
C SER A 611 18.07 -10.15 9.88
N ASN A 612 18.40 -10.33 8.60
CA ASN A 612 18.65 -9.22 7.68
C ASN A 612 17.32 -8.80 7.02
N THR A 613 16.46 -8.14 7.80
CA THR A 613 15.13 -7.69 7.39
C THR A 613 15.19 -6.76 6.18
N THR A 614 16.21 -5.91 6.08
CA THR A 614 16.39 -4.96 4.97
C THR A 614 16.61 -5.61 3.61
N ALA A 615 17.27 -6.78 3.56
CA ALA A 615 17.43 -7.54 2.32
C ALA A 615 16.23 -8.46 2.05
N SER A 616 15.72 -9.11 3.11
CA SER A 616 14.74 -10.19 3.00
C SER A 616 13.30 -9.69 2.92
N HIS A 617 12.96 -8.66 3.69
CA HIS A 617 11.62 -8.11 3.87
C HIS A 617 11.65 -6.57 3.91
N PRO A 618 12.01 -5.90 2.80
CA PRO A 618 12.36 -4.48 2.85
C PRO A 618 11.20 -3.57 3.28
N VAL A 619 9.95 -3.96 3.01
CA VAL A 619 8.76 -3.23 3.47
C VAL A 619 8.56 -3.36 4.98
N VAL A 620 8.88 -4.51 5.58
CA VAL A 620 8.87 -4.66 7.05
C VAL A 620 9.96 -3.78 7.67
N ALA A 621 11.15 -3.72 7.06
CA ALA A 621 12.21 -2.82 7.50
C ALA A 621 11.80 -1.34 7.47
N GLN A 622 10.90 -0.93 6.56
CA GLN A 622 10.39 0.44 6.53
C GLN A 622 9.59 0.76 7.80
N TYR A 623 8.73 -0.15 8.28
CA TYR A 623 7.99 0.06 9.53
C TYR A 623 8.94 0.16 10.75
N ILE A 624 9.97 -0.68 10.81
CA ILE A 624 11.00 -0.61 11.86
C ILE A 624 11.73 0.75 11.83
N LYS A 625 12.14 1.21 10.64
CA LYS A 625 12.81 2.51 10.50
C LYS A 625 11.90 3.68 10.86
N LYS A 626 10.61 3.60 10.53
CA LYS A 626 9.61 4.59 10.95
C LYS A 626 9.43 4.62 12.46
N ALA A 627 9.39 3.46 13.12
CA ALA A 627 9.36 3.37 14.57
C ALA A 627 10.52 4.17 15.19
N VAL A 628 11.75 3.93 14.71
CA VAL A 628 12.94 4.64 15.20
C VAL A 628 12.89 6.14 14.87
N ARG A 629 12.68 6.53 13.61
CA ARG A 629 12.82 7.92 13.16
C ARG A 629 11.63 8.81 13.53
N GLN A 630 10.41 8.28 13.46
CA GLN A 630 9.17 9.05 13.59
C GLN A 630 8.56 8.93 14.98
N HIS A 631 8.76 7.78 15.65
CA HIS A 631 8.17 7.50 16.97
C HIS A 631 9.20 7.39 18.09
N GLY A 632 10.50 7.43 17.78
CA GLY A 632 11.58 7.43 18.77
C GLY A 632 11.84 6.06 19.40
N ALA A 633 11.43 4.97 18.74
CA ALA A 633 11.63 3.62 19.23
C ALA A 633 13.11 3.24 19.32
N ASP A 634 13.46 2.48 20.35
CA ASP A 634 14.79 1.88 20.47
C ASP A 634 14.92 0.65 19.58
N LEU A 635 15.99 0.58 18.79
CA LEU A 635 16.28 -0.58 17.94
C LEU A 635 17.50 -1.34 18.46
N ILE A 636 17.28 -2.60 18.83
CA ILE A 636 18.34 -3.55 19.20
C ILE A 636 18.55 -4.49 18.02
N VAL A 637 19.79 -4.63 17.56
CA VAL A 637 20.18 -5.60 16.55
C VAL A 637 21.14 -6.62 17.16
N ILE A 638 20.78 -7.90 17.10
CA ILE A 638 21.65 -9.01 17.48
C ILE A 638 21.94 -9.80 16.20
N ASP A 639 23.07 -9.47 15.57
CA ASP A 639 23.52 -10.15 14.35
C ASP A 639 25.07 -10.08 14.27
N PRO A 640 25.76 -11.19 14.01
CA PRO A 640 27.22 -11.21 13.83
C PRO A 640 27.68 -10.34 12.63
N LYS A 641 26.82 -10.21 11.61
CA LYS A 641 27.05 -9.45 10.40
C LYS A 641 26.47 -8.05 10.54
N GLU A 642 27.21 -7.06 10.05
CA GLU A 642 26.66 -5.72 9.89
C GLU A 642 25.60 -5.70 8.78
N ILE A 643 24.33 -5.62 9.19
CA ILE A 643 23.17 -5.47 8.31
C ILE A 643 22.81 -3.98 8.19
N GLU A 644 21.97 -3.60 7.23
CA GLU A 644 21.68 -2.17 7.04
C GLU A 644 20.93 -1.53 8.23
N LEU A 645 20.16 -2.32 8.98
CA LEU A 645 19.48 -1.86 10.20
C LEU A 645 20.43 -1.41 11.32
N THR A 646 21.70 -1.84 11.34
CA THR A 646 22.65 -1.43 12.40
C THR A 646 22.89 0.07 12.41
N LYS A 647 22.74 0.75 11.25
CA LYS A 647 22.83 2.21 11.12
C LYS A 647 21.75 2.97 11.91
N TRP A 648 20.66 2.28 12.22
CA TRP A 648 19.49 2.81 12.91
C TRP A 648 19.39 2.28 14.34
N ALA A 649 20.27 1.36 14.73
CA ALA A 649 20.19 0.66 15.98
C ALA A 649 20.71 1.53 17.14
N THR A 650 19.94 1.62 18.22
CA THR A 650 20.42 2.11 19.51
C THR A 650 21.54 1.22 20.03
N LYS A 651 21.38 -0.11 19.88
CA LYS A 651 22.38 -1.12 20.24
C LYS A 651 22.53 -2.15 19.14
N TRP A 652 23.77 -2.43 18.76
CA TRP A 652 24.12 -3.55 17.92
C TRP A 652 25.17 -4.38 18.63
N ILE A 653 24.79 -5.61 19.02
CA ILE A 653 25.72 -6.56 19.63
C ILE A 653 26.00 -7.69 18.65
N ARG A 654 27.25 -8.17 18.69
CA ARG A 654 27.78 -9.13 17.72
C ARG A 654 28.22 -10.39 18.44
N PRO A 655 27.31 -11.32 18.77
CA PRO A 655 27.71 -12.55 19.41
C PRO A 655 28.64 -13.40 18.54
N LYS A 656 29.36 -14.32 19.18
CA LYS A 656 29.99 -15.47 18.54
C LYS A 656 28.89 -16.30 17.87
N ASN A 657 29.11 -16.73 16.63
CA ASN A 657 28.09 -17.45 15.87
C ASN A 657 27.58 -18.70 16.62
N GLY A 658 26.26 -18.84 16.74
CA GLY A 658 25.58 -19.94 17.44
C GLY A 658 25.48 -19.79 18.95
N SER A 659 25.97 -18.69 19.53
CA SER A 659 25.81 -18.38 20.96
C SER A 659 24.53 -17.59 21.28
N ASP A 660 23.61 -17.45 20.33
CA ASP A 660 22.37 -16.67 20.44
C ASP A 660 21.55 -17.04 21.68
N LEU A 661 21.43 -18.35 21.96
CA LEU A 661 20.75 -18.87 23.15
C LEU A 661 21.40 -18.41 24.46
N ALA A 662 22.73 -18.37 24.53
CA ALA A 662 23.44 -17.91 25.72
C ALA A 662 23.17 -16.42 25.97
N VAL A 663 23.17 -15.61 24.91
CA VAL A 663 22.83 -14.17 24.99
C VAL A 663 21.40 -13.97 25.49
N ILE A 664 20.42 -14.68 24.92
CA ILE A 664 19.00 -14.53 25.33
C ILE A 664 18.80 -14.95 26.79
N ASN A 665 19.41 -16.08 27.21
CA ASN A 665 19.35 -16.51 28.61
C ASN A 665 20.05 -15.52 29.55
N GLY A 666 21.18 -14.94 29.12
CA GLY A 666 21.87 -13.88 29.85
C GLY A 666 21.04 -12.62 30.01
N MET A 667 20.33 -12.21 28.95
CA MET A 667 19.38 -11.10 29.04
C MET A 667 18.28 -11.38 30.06
N MET A 668 17.69 -12.58 30.03
CA MET A 668 16.65 -12.98 31.01
C MET A 668 17.20 -13.04 32.44
N ASN A 669 18.44 -13.47 32.63
CA ASN A 669 19.12 -13.43 33.93
C ASN A 669 19.26 -11.98 34.44
N VAL A 670 19.74 -11.05 33.60
CA VAL A 670 19.85 -9.62 33.96
C VAL A 670 18.49 -9.00 34.28
N ILE A 671 17.46 -9.33 33.49
CA ILE A 671 16.08 -8.84 33.71
C ILE A 671 15.57 -9.29 35.08
N LYS A 672 15.82 -10.57 35.43
CA LYS A 672 15.48 -11.13 36.74
C LYS A 672 16.19 -10.38 37.87
N GLU A 673 17.50 -10.22 37.78
CA GLU A 673 18.32 -9.55 38.80
C GLU A 673 17.97 -8.06 38.95
N SER A 674 17.54 -7.42 37.86
CA SER A 674 17.13 -6.02 37.83
C SER A 674 15.68 -5.80 38.28
N GLY A 675 14.90 -6.86 38.51
CA GLY A 675 13.48 -6.77 38.89
C GLY A 675 12.58 -6.18 37.80
N LEU A 676 12.93 -6.37 36.52
CA LEU A 676 12.22 -5.83 35.35
C LEU A 676 11.21 -6.83 34.73
N GLU A 677 10.86 -7.87 35.48
CA GLU A 677 9.90 -8.88 35.03
C GLU A 677 8.46 -8.41 35.23
N ASP A 678 7.57 -8.84 34.33
CA ASP A 678 6.13 -8.63 34.51
C ASP A 678 5.52 -9.73 35.37
N GLN A 679 5.66 -9.58 36.70
CA GLN A 679 5.20 -10.60 37.66
C GLN A 679 3.68 -10.83 37.58
N GLU A 680 2.89 -9.78 37.32
CA GLU A 680 1.43 -9.90 37.22
C GLU A 680 1.05 -10.74 35.99
N PHE A 681 1.70 -10.50 34.85
CA PHE A 681 1.52 -11.32 33.65
C PHE A 681 1.95 -12.77 33.88
N ILE A 682 3.13 -12.99 34.49
CA ILE A 682 3.67 -14.33 34.77
C ILE A 682 2.68 -15.14 35.60
N ASP A 683 2.21 -14.61 36.73
CA ASP A 683 1.34 -15.34 37.67
C ASP A 683 -0.03 -15.66 37.04
N SER A 684 -0.58 -14.72 36.26
CA SER A 684 -1.93 -14.82 35.72
C SER A 684 -2.00 -15.65 34.42
N LYS A 685 -1.01 -15.56 33.55
CA LYS A 685 -1.06 -16.08 32.16
C LYS A 685 -0.09 -17.21 31.85
N THR A 686 0.80 -17.58 32.77
CA THR A 686 1.87 -18.57 32.49
C THR A 686 1.93 -19.75 33.46
N GLU A 687 2.66 -20.80 33.08
CA GLU A 687 3.06 -21.93 33.91
C GLU A 687 4.54 -22.30 33.69
N GLY A 688 5.15 -23.00 34.66
CA GLY A 688 6.54 -23.49 34.56
C GLY A 688 7.62 -22.47 34.86
N TYR A 689 7.27 -21.29 35.40
CA TYR A 689 8.21 -20.19 35.65
C TYR A 689 9.29 -20.53 36.69
N ALA A 690 8.95 -21.25 37.77
CA ALA A 690 9.91 -21.61 38.83
C ALA A 690 11.09 -22.45 38.28
N ASP A 691 10.78 -23.57 37.62
CA ASP A 691 11.80 -24.45 37.01
C ASP A 691 12.62 -23.71 35.94
N PHE A 692 12.00 -22.77 35.23
CA PHE A 692 12.67 -21.94 34.23
C PHE A 692 13.68 -20.98 34.86
N ILE A 693 13.32 -20.24 35.91
CA ILE A 693 14.23 -19.33 36.60
C ILE A 693 15.44 -20.05 37.18
N ASP A 694 15.22 -21.22 37.78
CA ASP A 694 16.32 -22.05 38.30
C ASP A 694 17.33 -22.40 37.20
N SER A 695 16.87 -22.60 35.96
CA SER A 695 17.77 -22.87 34.82
C SER A 695 18.64 -21.67 34.40
N LEU A 696 18.26 -20.44 34.78
CA LEU A 696 19.00 -19.22 34.43
C LEU A 696 20.24 -18.98 35.31
N SER A 697 20.44 -19.72 36.40
CA SER A 697 21.58 -19.54 37.31
C SER A 697 22.95 -19.78 36.64
N GLU A 698 22.97 -20.55 35.54
CA GLU A 698 24.18 -20.81 34.76
C GLU A 698 24.54 -19.69 33.77
N TYR A 699 23.66 -18.69 33.61
CA TYR A 699 23.79 -17.63 32.59
C TYR A 699 24.00 -16.25 33.23
N THR A 700 24.89 -16.15 34.22
CA THR A 700 25.32 -14.84 34.74
C THR A 700 25.99 -14.03 33.62
N PRO A 701 25.98 -12.70 33.69
CA PRO A 701 26.56 -11.86 32.64
C PRO A 701 28.02 -12.20 32.31
N GLU A 702 28.84 -12.53 33.30
CA GLU A 702 30.25 -12.89 33.12
C GLU A 702 30.42 -14.21 32.37
N LYS A 703 29.63 -15.23 32.73
CA LYS A 703 29.62 -16.53 32.05
C LYS A 703 29.15 -16.39 30.60
N VAL A 704 28.10 -15.60 30.38
CA VAL A 704 27.56 -15.37 29.03
C VAL A 704 28.58 -14.60 28.18
N SER A 705 29.26 -13.60 28.75
CA SER A 705 30.34 -12.88 28.08
C SER A 705 31.46 -13.82 27.60
N GLU A 706 31.84 -14.82 28.40
CA GLU A 706 32.79 -15.87 27.98
C GLU A 706 32.22 -16.75 26.85
N MET A 707 30.96 -17.17 26.94
CA MET A 707 30.32 -18.06 25.96
C MET A 707 30.09 -17.38 24.61
N SER A 708 29.66 -16.11 24.61
CA SER A 708 29.16 -15.40 23.44
C SER A 708 30.10 -14.32 22.92
N GLU A 709 31.17 -14.00 23.63
CA GLU A 709 32.08 -12.88 23.32
C GLU A 709 31.37 -11.51 23.28
N VAL A 710 30.23 -11.39 23.96
CA VAL A 710 29.50 -10.12 24.10
C VAL A 710 29.90 -9.50 25.44
N PRO A 711 30.41 -8.26 25.48
CA PRO A 711 30.78 -7.62 26.74
C PRO A 711 29.62 -7.59 27.74
N VAL A 712 29.94 -7.80 29.02
CA VAL A 712 28.97 -7.76 30.13
C VAL A 712 28.12 -6.49 30.11
N GLU A 713 28.76 -5.33 29.92
CA GLU A 713 28.07 -4.03 29.86
C GLU A 713 27.06 -3.97 28.71
N GLU A 714 27.44 -4.42 27.51
CA GLU A 714 26.54 -4.43 26.36
C GLU A 714 25.35 -5.39 26.57
N LEU A 715 25.59 -6.55 27.18
CA LEU A 715 24.54 -7.52 27.51
C LEU A 715 23.55 -6.92 28.51
N GLU A 716 24.04 -6.30 29.58
CA GLU A 716 23.20 -5.69 30.61
C GLU A 716 22.37 -4.54 30.06
N GLU A 717 23.00 -3.63 29.32
CA GLU A 717 22.32 -2.49 28.71
C GLU A 717 21.25 -2.95 27.73
N THR A 718 21.54 -3.98 26.92
CA THR A 718 20.58 -4.55 25.96
C THR A 718 19.39 -5.16 26.68
N ALA A 719 19.61 -5.90 27.77
CA ALA A 719 18.56 -6.52 28.57
C ALA A 719 17.65 -5.47 29.23
N LYS A 720 18.25 -4.46 29.87
CA LYS A 720 17.53 -3.36 30.54
C LYS A 720 16.76 -2.50 29.54
N LEU A 721 17.34 -2.24 28.35
CA LEU A 721 16.67 -1.50 27.29
C LEU A 721 15.43 -2.23 26.78
N PHE A 722 15.55 -3.53 26.50
CA PHE A 722 14.42 -4.32 26.02
C PHE A 722 13.31 -4.48 27.06
N ALA A 723 13.64 -4.76 28.31
CA ALA A 723 12.64 -4.97 29.37
C ALA A 723 12.07 -3.67 29.96
N GLY A 724 12.79 -2.55 29.83
CA GLY A 724 12.36 -1.25 30.32
C GLY A 724 11.30 -0.56 29.44
N ALA A 725 11.12 -1.00 28.19
CA ALA A 725 10.13 -0.45 27.27
C ALA A 725 8.72 -1.06 27.50
N GLU A 726 7.68 -0.23 27.36
CA GLU A 726 6.29 -0.67 27.56
C GLU A 726 5.83 -1.62 26.45
N LYS A 727 6.24 -1.36 25.20
CA LYS A 727 5.92 -2.18 24.03
C LYS A 727 7.19 -2.66 23.33
N SER A 728 7.67 -3.83 23.74
CA SER A 728 8.83 -4.46 23.11
C SER A 728 8.39 -5.53 22.11
N SER A 729 8.93 -5.47 20.90
CA SER A 729 8.64 -6.41 19.81
C SER A 729 9.90 -7.16 19.41
N ILE A 730 9.79 -8.47 19.16
CA ILE A 730 10.91 -9.30 18.71
C ILE A 730 10.67 -9.68 17.25
N VAL A 731 11.62 -9.35 16.38
CA VAL A 731 11.63 -9.68 14.96
C VAL A 731 12.78 -10.64 14.67
N PHE A 732 12.48 -11.83 14.16
CA PHE A 732 13.51 -12.83 13.89
C PHE A 732 13.26 -13.61 12.60
N ALA A 733 14.27 -14.32 12.12
CA ALA A 733 14.19 -15.09 10.88
C ALA A 733 15.15 -16.29 10.91
N THR A 734 15.69 -16.65 9.74
CA THR A 734 16.51 -17.86 9.54
C THR A 734 17.83 -17.88 10.30
N GLY A 735 18.33 -16.75 10.80
CA GLY A 735 19.50 -16.73 11.68
C GLY A 735 19.25 -17.49 12.99
N MET A 736 17.99 -17.53 13.44
CA MET A 736 17.58 -18.26 14.63
C MET A 736 17.17 -19.69 14.34
N THR A 737 16.42 -19.91 13.25
CA THR A 737 15.83 -21.23 12.95
C THR A 737 16.77 -22.19 12.23
N GLN A 738 17.72 -21.71 11.41
CA GLN A 738 18.68 -22.55 10.68
C GLN A 738 19.97 -22.75 11.49
N GLN A 739 19.81 -23.21 12.73
CA GLN A 739 20.88 -23.52 13.69
C GLN A 739 20.70 -24.95 14.23
N GLU A 740 21.74 -25.54 14.80
CA GLU A 740 21.69 -26.88 15.43
C GLU A 740 20.71 -26.96 16.62
N ASN A 741 20.43 -25.82 17.22
CA ASN A 741 19.52 -25.62 18.34
C ASN A 741 18.38 -24.64 17.98
N GLY A 742 17.99 -24.56 16.71
CA GLY A 742 17.03 -23.58 16.22
C GLY A 742 15.68 -23.60 16.93
N THR A 743 15.20 -24.77 17.35
CA THR A 743 13.95 -24.87 18.13
C THR A 743 14.13 -24.27 19.53
N ASP A 744 15.27 -24.46 20.17
CA ASP A 744 15.55 -23.91 21.51
C ASP A 744 15.82 -22.42 21.48
N ASN A 745 16.42 -21.90 20.41
CA ASN A 745 16.56 -20.47 20.17
C ASN A 745 15.20 -19.76 20.18
N VAL A 746 14.20 -20.32 19.49
CA VAL A 746 12.86 -19.73 19.46
C VAL A 746 12.12 -19.89 20.79
N ARG A 747 12.30 -21.01 21.50
CA ARG A 747 11.77 -21.17 22.87
C ARG A 747 12.36 -20.12 23.84
N ALA A 748 13.64 -19.77 23.71
CA ALA A 748 14.25 -18.73 24.51
C ALA A 748 13.65 -17.35 24.22
N LEU A 749 13.40 -17.02 22.94
CA LEU A 749 12.68 -15.81 22.56
C LEU A 749 11.25 -15.80 23.13
N ALA A 750 10.56 -16.94 23.12
CA ALA A 750 9.25 -17.08 23.74
C ALA A 750 9.31 -16.82 25.25
N ASN A 751 10.25 -17.42 25.97
CA ASN A 751 10.45 -17.15 27.40
C ASN A 751 10.74 -15.67 27.66
N LEU A 752 11.57 -15.01 26.83
CA LEU A 752 11.87 -13.58 26.97
C LEU A 752 10.60 -12.72 26.82
N SER A 753 9.76 -13.04 25.83
CA SER A 753 8.48 -12.35 25.64
C SER A 753 7.50 -12.58 26.80
N LEU A 754 7.48 -13.79 27.38
CA LEU A 754 6.64 -14.12 28.53
C LEU A 754 7.12 -13.44 29.82
N MET A 755 8.43 -13.45 30.07
CA MET A 755 9.06 -12.85 31.25
C MET A 755 8.82 -11.34 31.34
N THR A 756 8.75 -10.68 30.19
CA THR A 756 8.55 -9.22 30.08
C THR A 756 7.09 -8.84 29.78
N GLY A 757 6.17 -9.80 29.76
CA GLY A 757 4.76 -9.56 29.42
C GLY A 757 4.53 -9.04 28.00
N ASN A 758 5.53 -9.12 27.11
CA ASN A 758 5.54 -8.58 25.75
C ASN A 758 4.86 -9.48 24.70
N ILE A 759 3.68 -10.00 25.05
CA ILE A 759 2.85 -10.83 24.19
C ILE A 759 1.37 -10.69 24.58
N GLY A 760 0.44 -10.86 23.64
CA GLY A 760 -0.99 -10.65 23.93
C GLY A 760 -1.42 -9.19 23.88
N LYS A 761 -0.53 -8.28 23.46
CA LYS A 761 -0.78 -6.83 23.35
C LYS A 761 -0.30 -6.27 22.02
N GLU A 762 -0.89 -5.15 21.62
CA GLU A 762 -0.55 -4.40 20.41
C GLU A 762 0.92 -3.96 20.41
N SER A 763 1.56 -3.96 19.23
CA SER A 763 2.93 -3.48 19.00
C SER A 763 4.02 -4.24 19.77
N THR A 764 3.78 -5.51 20.10
CA THR A 764 4.76 -6.37 20.78
C THR A 764 4.93 -7.72 20.07
N GLY A 765 5.21 -8.79 20.83
CA GLY A 765 5.10 -10.16 20.36
C GLY A 765 6.35 -10.72 19.68
N LEU A 766 6.17 -11.93 19.15
CA LEU A 766 7.17 -12.71 18.44
C LEU A 766 6.82 -12.74 16.95
N ASN A 767 7.64 -12.06 16.18
CA ASN A 767 7.38 -11.74 14.79
C ASN A 767 8.41 -12.40 13.89
N GLN A 768 8.20 -13.70 13.64
CA GLN A 768 9.00 -14.46 12.70
C GLN A 768 8.70 -14.03 11.27
N LEU A 769 9.73 -13.60 10.54
CA LEU A 769 9.60 -13.19 9.15
C LEU A 769 9.87 -14.37 8.20
N GLN A 770 8.80 -14.90 7.62
CA GLN A 770 8.86 -16.05 6.71
C GLN A 770 9.39 -15.70 5.32
N GLY A 771 10.18 -16.59 4.74
CA GLY A 771 10.97 -16.29 3.56
C GLY A 771 10.23 -16.17 2.23
N GLN A 772 9.23 -17.01 1.98
CA GLN A 772 8.45 -17.06 0.75
C GLN A 772 7.02 -16.57 1.01
N ASN A 773 6.34 -16.12 -0.04
CA ASN A 773 5.04 -15.45 0.02
C ASN A 773 3.92 -16.25 0.68
N ASN A 774 3.94 -17.58 0.63
CA ASN A 774 2.86 -18.42 1.14
C ASN A 774 3.31 -19.54 2.11
N ILE A 775 4.38 -19.32 2.88
CA ILE A 775 4.83 -20.31 3.88
C ILE A 775 3.75 -20.55 4.93
N GLN A 776 3.19 -19.48 5.48
CA GLN A 776 2.07 -19.55 6.40
C GLN A 776 0.91 -20.35 5.79
N GLY A 777 0.54 -20.04 4.55
CA GLY A 777 -0.54 -20.73 3.84
C GLY A 777 -0.31 -22.23 3.65
N ILE A 778 0.90 -22.68 3.27
CA ILE A 778 1.19 -24.13 3.18
C ILE A 778 0.94 -24.83 4.51
N ASN A 779 1.48 -24.27 5.59
CA ASN A 779 1.37 -24.85 6.92
C ASN A 779 -0.10 -24.88 7.36
N ASP A 780 -0.83 -23.78 7.13
CA ASP A 780 -2.28 -23.69 7.40
C ASP A 780 -3.06 -24.76 6.64
N MET A 781 -2.64 -25.09 5.42
CA MET A 781 -3.30 -26.07 4.55
C MET A 781 -2.85 -27.51 4.82
N GLY A 782 -1.97 -27.76 5.78
CA GLY A 782 -1.58 -29.11 6.18
C GLY A 782 -0.68 -29.84 5.16
N ALA A 783 0.09 -29.11 4.36
CA ALA A 783 1.14 -29.70 3.53
C ALA A 783 2.40 -29.98 4.38
N LEU A 784 2.20 -30.76 5.43
CA LEU A 784 3.13 -31.18 6.47
C LEU A 784 2.93 -32.68 6.73
N PRO A 785 3.96 -33.43 7.11
CA PRO A 785 3.86 -34.88 7.24
C PRO A 785 3.04 -35.34 8.46
N ASP A 786 2.89 -34.48 9.46
CA ASP A 786 2.30 -34.76 10.77
C ASP A 786 1.01 -33.97 11.06
N HIS A 787 0.62 -33.05 10.17
CA HIS A 787 -0.55 -32.18 10.35
C HIS A 787 -1.49 -32.16 9.15
N LEU A 788 -2.79 -32.18 9.45
CA LEU A 788 -3.89 -31.84 8.56
C LEU A 788 -4.16 -30.32 8.55
N PRO A 789 -4.97 -29.81 7.59
CA PRO A 789 -5.33 -28.40 7.52
C PRO A 789 -5.78 -27.82 8.88
N GLY A 790 -5.27 -26.64 9.24
CA GLY A 790 -5.55 -25.96 10.50
C GLY A 790 -4.67 -26.38 11.67
N TYR A 791 -3.46 -26.89 11.41
CA TYR A 791 -2.54 -27.39 12.43
C TYR A 791 -3.11 -28.54 13.26
N ILE A 792 -3.90 -29.41 12.61
CA ILE A 792 -4.51 -30.54 13.30
C ILE A 792 -3.56 -31.73 13.23
N ASN A 793 -2.97 -32.07 14.37
CA ASN A 793 -2.03 -33.20 14.46
C ASN A 793 -2.73 -34.53 14.11
N ILE A 794 -2.10 -35.31 13.21
CA ILE A 794 -2.63 -36.59 12.70
C ILE A 794 -2.83 -37.62 13.82
N SER A 795 -2.04 -37.56 14.91
CA SER A 795 -2.20 -38.48 16.05
C SER A 795 -3.54 -38.34 16.81
N LYS A 796 -4.30 -37.26 16.59
CA LYS A 796 -5.60 -37.03 17.24
C LYS A 796 -6.73 -37.74 16.48
N GLN A 797 -7.02 -38.99 16.86
CA GLN A 797 -7.99 -39.86 16.16
C GLN A 797 -9.40 -39.28 15.97
N GLU A 798 -9.91 -38.49 16.92
CA GLU A 798 -11.25 -37.88 16.80
C GLU A 798 -11.36 -37.00 15.54
N VAL A 799 -10.29 -36.33 15.13
CA VAL A 799 -10.32 -35.43 13.97
C VAL A 799 -10.08 -36.16 12.65
N LEU A 800 -9.27 -37.22 12.65
CA LEU A 800 -9.10 -38.09 11.48
C LEU A 800 -10.45 -38.63 10.97
N SER A 801 -11.36 -38.97 11.88
CA SER A 801 -12.71 -39.42 11.52
C SER A 801 -13.51 -38.35 10.77
N THR A 802 -13.35 -37.07 11.13
CA THR A 802 -14.05 -35.95 10.49
C THR A 802 -13.59 -35.77 9.04
N PHE A 803 -12.27 -35.78 8.81
CA PHE A 803 -11.71 -35.69 7.47
C PHE A 803 -12.01 -36.94 6.63
N SER A 804 -11.89 -38.13 7.21
CA SER A 804 -12.19 -39.39 6.52
C SER A 804 -13.65 -39.46 6.08
N ASN A 805 -14.59 -39.01 6.92
CA ASN A 805 -16.01 -38.93 6.58
C ASN A 805 -16.28 -37.86 5.51
N LYS A 806 -15.62 -36.70 5.60
CA LYS A 806 -15.81 -35.59 4.65
C LYS A 806 -15.26 -35.93 3.26
N TRP A 807 -14.17 -36.68 3.20
CA TRP A 807 -13.51 -37.09 1.95
C TRP A 807 -13.90 -38.50 1.50
N ASP A 808 -14.78 -39.18 2.24
CA ASP A 808 -15.28 -40.53 1.91
C ASP A 808 -14.16 -41.55 1.64
N ILE A 809 -13.09 -41.49 2.45
CA ILE A 809 -11.93 -42.38 2.34
C ILE A 809 -11.20 -42.50 3.67
N LYS A 810 -10.64 -43.69 3.95
CA LYS A 810 -9.78 -43.88 5.13
C LYS A 810 -8.42 -43.20 4.89
N LEU A 811 -8.04 -42.30 5.79
CA LEU A 811 -6.75 -41.60 5.73
C LEU A 811 -5.64 -42.38 6.45
N PRO A 812 -4.37 -42.19 6.03
CA PRO A 812 -3.21 -42.72 6.75
C PRO A 812 -3.10 -42.12 8.16
N GLU A 813 -2.85 -42.99 9.15
CA GLU A 813 -2.87 -42.65 10.58
C GLU A 813 -1.48 -42.30 11.15
N GLU A 814 -0.40 -42.68 10.46
CA GLU A 814 0.98 -42.45 10.90
C GLU A 814 1.57 -41.19 10.24
N PRO A 815 2.40 -40.40 10.94
CA PRO A 815 3.14 -39.30 10.32
C PRO A 815 4.02 -39.78 9.15
N GLY A 816 4.12 -38.98 8.10
CA GLY A 816 5.00 -39.27 6.97
C GLY A 816 6.46 -38.83 7.19
N LEU A 817 7.27 -39.06 6.16
CA LEU A 817 8.66 -38.62 6.07
C LEU A 817 8.74 -37.08 6.00
N THR A 818 9.74 -36.48 6.66
CA THR A 818 10.07 -35.07 6.43
C THR A 818 10.84 -34.91 5.12
N LEU A 819 10.95 -33.68 4.60
CA LEU A 819 11.69 -33.42 3.36
C LEU A 819 13.15 -33.95 3.41
N ILE A 820 13.79 -33.87 4.58
CA ILE A 820 15.15 -34.40 4.77
C ILE A 820 15.14 -35.93 4.74
N ASP A 821 14.20 -36.56 5.46
CA ASP A 821 14.06 -38.02 5.45
C ASP A 821 13.72 -38.55 4.04
N MET A 822 12.95 -37.80 3.24
CA MET A 822 12.68 -38.15 1.85
C MET A 822 13.95 -38.20 1.00
N MET A 823 14.89 -37.26 1.19
CA MET A 823 16.17 -37.30 0.47
C MET A 823 17.02 -38.50 0.91
N ASP A 824 16.98 -38.84 2.20
CA ASP A 824 17.71 -39.97 2.77
C ASP A 824 17.15 -41.31 2.27
N GLU A 825 15.84 -41.48 2.31
CA GLU A 825 15.15 -42.69 1.85
C GLU A 825 15.23 -42.87 0.33
N ALA A 826 15.21 -41.77 -0.45
CA ALA A 826 15.45 -41.82 -1.89
C ALA A 826 16.90 -42.19 -2.21
N ALA A 827 17.88 -41.62 -1.51
CA ALA A 827 19.29 -42.00 -1.66
C ALA A 827 19.53 -43.48 -1.27
N ALA A 828 18.80 -44.00 -0.27
CA ALA A 828 18.84 -45.41 0.12
C ALA A 828 18.09 -46.34 -0.86
N GLY A 829 17.29 -45.80 -1.79
CA GLY A 829 16.49 -46.57 -2.75
C GLY A 829 15.19 -47.14 -2.17
N ASN A 830 14.77 -46.69 -0.99
CA ASN A 830 13.49 -47.09 -0.37
C ASN A 830 12.32 -46.28 -0.93
N LEU A 831 12.54 -44.99 -1.21
CA LEU A 831 11.58 -44.16 -1.93
C LEU A 831 11.74 -44.36 -3.44
N LYS A 832 10.64 -44.63 -4.15
CA LYS A 832 10.64 -44.99 -5.58
C LYS A 832 10.17 -43.86 -6.48
N SER A 833 9.32 -42.97 -5.97
CA SER A 833 8.82 -41.84 -6.77
C SER A 833 8.65 -40.58 -5.95
N MET A 834 8.81 -39.44 -6.62
CA MET A 834 8.56 -38.13 -6.04
C MET A 834 7.83 -37.22 -7.01
N ILE A 835 6.87 -36.45 -6.48
CA ILE A 835 6.20 -35.36 -7.18
C ILE A 835 6.66 -34.05 -6.56
N VAL A 836 7.48 -33.29 -7.28
CA VAL A 836 8.02 -32.01 -6.81
C VAL A 836 7.25 -30.87 -7.46
N MET A 837 6.48 -30.13 -6.67
CA MET A 837 5.73 -28.97 -7.14
C MET A 837 6.45 -27.68 -6.72
N GLY A 838 6.78 -26.82 -7.69
CA GLY A 838 7.28 -25.46 -7.50
C GLY A 838 8.48 -25.33 -6.55
N SER A 839 9.35 -26.33 -6.53
CA SER A 839 10.55 -26.38 -5.69
C SER A 839 11.77 -26.82 -6.48
N ASN A 840 12.93 -26.22 -6.18
CA ASN A 840 14.20 -26.54 -6.80
C ASN A 840 15.15 -27.13 -5.75
N LEU A 841 14.88 -28.40 -5.40
CA LEU A 841 15.55 -29.17 -4.37
C LEU A 841 17.06 -29.20 -4.58
N LEU A 842 17.52 -29.44 -5.80
CA LEU A 842 18.94 -29.59 -6.12
C LEU A 842 19.78 -28.33 -5.80
N LEU A 843 19.14 -27.15 -5.79
CA LEU A 843 19.81 -25.91 -5.39
C LEU A 843 19.48 -25.50 -3.95
N SER A 844 18.34 -25.90 -3.38
CA SER A 844 17.90 -25.45 -2.05
C SER A 844 18.25 -26.36 -0.89
N GLU A 845 18.33 -27.67 -1.11
CA GLU A 845 18.64 -28.64 -0.06
C GLU A 845 20.12 -28.59 0.34
N PRO A 846 20.46 -28.83 1.62
CA PRO A 846 21.85 -29.00 2.03
C PRO A 846 22.47 -30.24 1.37
N ASN A 847 23.79 -30.23 1.18
CA ASN A 847 24.53 -31.33 0.56
C ASN A 847 23.94 -31.69 -0.81
N ARG A 848 24.26 -30.85 -1.79
CA ARG A 848 23.80 -31.02 -3.17
C ARG A 848 24.16 -32.40 -3.75
N VAL A 849 25.31 -32.97 -3.39
CA VAL A 849 25.75 -34.29 -3.89
C VAL A 849 24.78 -35.38 -3.45
N LYS A 850 24.41 -35.39 -2.16
CA LYS A 850 23.42 -36.34 -1.64
C LYS A 850 22.05 -36.15 -2.30
N THR A 851 21.63 -34.88 -2.46
CA THR A 851 20.36 -34.55 -3.12
C THR A 851 20.34 -35.02 -4.57
N GLU A 852 21.46 -34.88 -5.29
CA GLU A 852 21.60 -35.37 -6.66
C GLU A 852 21.46 -36.89 -6.72
N MET A 853 22.18 -37.61 -5.86
CA MET A 853 22.06 -39.07 -5.75
C MET A 853 20.64 -39.52 -5.40
N ALA A 854 19.97 -38.79 -4.50
CA ALA A 854 18.59 -39.08 -4.11
C ALA A 854 17.63 -38.98 -5.30
N LEU A 855 17.73 -37.91 -6.09
CA LEU A 855 16.88 -37.71 -7.26
C LEU A 855 17.20 -38.71 -8.39
N ASP A 856 18.49 -39.04 -8.59
CA ASP A 856 18.92 -40.00 -9.62
C ASP A 856 18.53 -41.45 -9.28
N ASN A 857 18.28 -41.77 -8.00
CA ASN A 857 17.87 -43.11 -7.54
C ASN A 857 16.35 -43.37 -7.62
N LEU A 858 15.53 -42.36 -7.94
CA LEU A 858 14.08 -42.54 -8.08
C LEU A 858 13.76 -43.28 -9.39
N ASP A 859 12.79 -44.20 -9.33
CA ASP A 859 12.28 -44.90 -10.52
C ASP A 859 11.39 -44.00 -11.39
N PHE A 860 10.80 -42.97 -10.78
CA PHE A 860 9.98 -41.98 -11.46
C PHE A 860 9.91 -40.63 -10.72
N LEU A 861 10.39 -39.56 -11.36
CA LEU A 861 10.37 -38.19 -10.85
C LEU A 861 9.47 -37.29 -11.73
N VAL A 862 8.44 -36.70 -11.11
CA VAL A 862 7.58 -35.70 -11.76
C VAL A 862 7.88 -34.32 -11.18
N VAL A 863 8.19 -33.35 -12.05
CA VAL A 863 8.42 -31.95 -11.66
C VAL A 863 7.34 -31.05 -12.25
N VAL A 864 6.63 -30.33 -11.39
CA VAL A 864 5.65 -29.32 -11.78
C VAL A 864 6.30 -27.96 -11.58
N ASP A 865 6.79 -27.36 -12.65
CA ASP A 865 7.51 -26.08 -12.56
C ASP A 865 7.21 -25.14 -13.73
N PRO A 866 7.21 -23.82 -13.48
CA PRO A 866 7.21 -22.80 -14.52
C PRO A 866 8.39 -22.83 -15.51
N PHE A 867 9.56 -23.29 -15.08
CA PHE A 867 10.83 -23.19 -15.81
C PHE A 867 11.65 -24.48 -15.74
N MET A 868 12.59 -24.65 -16.67
CA MET A 868 13.61 -25.70 -16.54
C MET A 868 14.59 -25.32 -15.42
N THR A 869 14.37 -25.88 -14.22
CA THR A 869 15.27 -25.73 -13.07
C THR A 869 16.24 -26.90 -13.00
N GLU A 870 17.28 -26.80 -12.18
CA GLU A 870 18.25 -27.87 -11.95
C GLU A 870 17.58 -29.15 -11.44
N THR A 871 16.46 -29.04 -10.71
CA THR A 871 15.64 -30.20 -10.31
C THR A 871 14.80 -30.73 -11.48
N ALA A 872 14.26 -29.86 -12.33
CA ALA A 872 13.50 -30.27 -13.52
C ALA A 872 14.37 -31.03 -14.54
N GLU A 873 15.66 -30.69 -14.66
CA GLU A 873 16.62 -31.40 -15.52
C GLU A 873 16.81 -32.88 -15.13
N LYS A 874 16.57 -33.21 -13.85
CA LYS A 874 16.59 -34.58 -13.33
C LYS A 874 15.27 -35.33 -13.53
N ALA A 875 14.18 -34.65 -13.87
CA ALA A 875 12.85 -35.24 -13.95
C ALA A 875 12.70 -36.21 -15.13
N ASP A 876 11.86 -37.23 -14.96
CA ASP A 876 11.37 -38.05 -16.06
C ASP A 876 10.25 -37.34 -16.84
N LEU A 877 9.40 -36.61 -16.10
CA LEU A 877 8.26 -35.89 -16.65
C LEU A 877 8.15 -34.51 -16.01
N ILE A 878 8.04 -33.48 -16.85
CA ILE A 878 7.87 -32.10 -16.43
C ILE A 878 6.48 -31.62 -16.85
N LEU A 879 5.74 -31.00 -15.93
CA LEU A 879 4.43 -30.42 -16.18
C LEU A 879 4.49 -28.88 -16.06
N PRO A 880 4.11 -28.12 -17.10
CA PRO A 880 4.22 -26.67 -17.09
C PRO A 880 3.11 -26.04 -16.24
N ALA A 881 3.50 -25.31 -15.19
CA ALA A 881 2.58 -24.66 -14.25
C ALA A 881 2.36 -23.17 -14.56
N ALA A 882 1.22 -22.62 -14.17
CA ALA A 882 0.92 -21.19 -14.28
C ALA A 882 1.63 -20.40 -13.16
N ILE A 883 2.14 -19.21 -13.48
CA ILE A 883 2.67 -18.29 -12.43
C ILE A 883 1.57 -17.47 -11.77
N SER A 884 1.92 -16.77 -10.69
CA SER A 884 0.97 -15.98 -9.88
C SER A 884 0.13 -14.97 -10.66
N LEU A 885 0.66 -14.35 -11.74
CA LEU A 885 -0.12 -13.42 -12.56
C LEU A 885 -1.10 -14.10 -13.54
N GLU A 886 -0.97 -15.42 -13.74
CA GLU A 886 -1.74 -16.21 -14.72
C GLU A 886 -2.84 -17.07 -14.06
N LYS A 887 -2.95 -17.00 -12.73
CA LYS A 887 -3.88 -17.77 -11.93
C LYS A 887 -4.53 -16.93 -10.83
N GLU A 888 -5.57 -17.49 -10.24
CA GLU A 888 -6.31 -16.92 -9.13
C GLU A 888 -6.23 -17.85 -7.93
N GLY A 889 -6.44 -17.32 -6.73
CA GLY A 889 -6.25 -18.09 -5.49
C GLY A 889 -6.25 -17.21 -4.26
N THR A 890 -5.70 -17.73 -3.17
CA THR A 890 -5.30 -16.93 -2.01
C THR A 890 -3.88 -17.25 -1.56
N PHE A 891 -3.21 -16.25 -0.98
CA PHE A 891 -1.98 -16.42 -0.21
C PHE A 891 -2.23 -15.96 1.21
N THR A 892 -1.55 -16.60 2.15
CA THR A 892 -1.47 -16.19 3.54
C THR A 892 -0.04 -15.76 3.83
N ASN A 893 0.13 -14.49 4.17
CA ASN A 893 1.44 -13.90 4.44
C ASN A 893 1.94 -14.21 5.87
N THR A 894 3.11 -13.71 6.23
CA THR A 894 3.78 -13.97 7.51
C THR A 894 3.00 -13.48 8.73
N GLU A 895 2.10 -12.49 8.59
CA GLU A 895 1.23 -11.99 9.67
C GLU A 895 -0.17 -12.64 9.66
N ARG A 896 -0.29 -13.82 9.02
CA ARG A 896 -1.52 -14.62 8.94
C ARG A 896 -2.62 -13.99 8.09
N ARG A 897 -2.30 -12.97 7.29
CA ARG A 897 -3.26 -12.29 6.43
C ARG A 897 -3.54 -13.09 5.17
N ILE A 898 -4.77 -13.58 5.04
CA ILE A 898 -5.32 -14.22 3.85
C ILE A 898 -5.67 -13.12 2.85
N GLN A 899 -5.01 -13.12 1.71
CA GLN A 899 -5.17 -12.13 0.66
C GLN A 899 -5.57 -12.81 -0.65
N LYS A 900 -6.41 -12.13 -1.45
CA LYS A 900 -6.88 -12.66 -2.73
C LYS A 900 -5.86 -12.43 -3.85
N LEU A 901 -5.40 -13.51 -4.47
CA LEU A 901 -4.63 -13.49 -5.71
C LEU A 901 -5.60 -13.41 -6.90
N SER A 902 -5.47 -12.37 -7.72
CA SER A 902 -6.28 -12.20 -8.93
C SER A 902 -5.44 -12.39 -10.18
N GLN A 903 -6.00 -13.11 -11.15
CA GLN A 903 -5.39 -13.33 -12.46
C GLN A 903 -5.31 -12.01 -13.23
N ALA A 904 -4.10 -11.62 -13.65
CA ALA A 904 -3.83 -10.41 -14.42
C ALA A 904 -3.56 -10.70 -15.91
N MET A 905 -3.09 -11.91 -16.22
CA MET A 905 -2.66 -12.35 -17.55
C MET A 905 -3.30 -13.69 -17.91
N ASN A 906 -3.47 -13.95 -19.20
CA ASN A 906 -3.84 -15.26 -19.71
C ASN A 906 -2.66 -16.22 -19.66
N LYS A 907 -2.93 -17.49 -19.36
CA LYS A 907 -1.93 -18.58 -19.36
C LYS A 907 -1.37 -18.77 -20.77
N PRO A 908 -0.04 -18.88 -20.95
CA PRO A 908 0.57 -19.10 -22.25
C PRO A 908 0.52 -20.57 -22.68
N GLY A 909 0.51 -20.84 -23.98
CA GLY A 909 0.63 -22.20 -24.52
C GLY A 909 -0.44 -23.18 -24.02
N LYS A 910 0.00 -24.30 -23.43
CA LYS A 910 -0.87 -25.33 -22.80
C LYS A 910 -0.66 -25.41 -21.29
N VAL A 911 -0.16 -24.34 -20.68
CA VAL A 911 0.03 -24.22 -19.23
C VAL A 911 -1.31 -24.36 -18.50
N LYS A 912 -1.27 -25.00 -17.33
CA LYS A 912 -2.41 -25.14 -16.41
C LYS A 912 -2.06 -24.56 -15.05
N ALA A 913 -3.04 -24.06 -14.32
CA ALA A 913 -2.85 -23.74 -12.90
C ALA A 913 -2.63 -25.03 -12.11
N ASP A 914 -1.89 -24.95 -11.01
CA ASP A 914 -1.45 -26.13 -10.27
C ASP A 914 -2.65 -26.95 -9.77
N TRP A 915 -3.74 -26.29 -9.36
CA TRP A 915 -4.97 -26.98 -8.92
C TRP A 915 -5.61 -27.83 -10.03
N GLU A 916 -5.54 -27.37 -11.28
CA GLU A 916 -6.03 -28.11 -12.45
C GLU A 916 -5.14 -29.34 -12.71
N ILE A 917 -3.83 -29.19 -12.53
CA ILE A 917 -2.86 -30.29 -12.67
C ILE A 917 -3.12 -31.35 -11.59
N ILE A 918 -3.24 -30.94 -10.33
CA ILE A 918 -3.52 -31.83 -9.20
C ILE A 918 -4.85 -32.57 -9.40
N ALA A 919 -5.91 -31.86 -9.78
CA ALA A 919 -7.21 -32.48 -10.04
C ALA A 919 -7.14 -33.50 -11.19
N ALA A 920 -6.39 -33.21 -12.25
CA ALA A 920 -6.19 -34.12 -13.36
C ALA A 920 -5.40 -35.38 -12.96
N MET A 921 -4.32 -35.24 -12.20
CA MET A 921 -3.54 -36.38 -11.67
C MET A 921 -4.40 -37.24 -10.73
N SER A 922 -5.12 -36.61 -9.81
CA SER A 922 -6.00 -37.30 -8.86
C SER A 922 -7.09 -38.11 -9.58
N LYS A 923 -7.72 -37.51 -10.59
CA LYS A 923 -8.72 -38.19 -11.44
C LYS A 923 -8.11 -39.38 -12.18
N ALA A 924 -6.90 -39.23 -12.72
CA ALA A 924 -6.21 -40.31 -13.42
C ALA A 924 -5.83 -41.48 -12.49
N LEU A 925 -5.71 -41.24 -11.18
CA LEU A 925 -5.44 -42.23 -10.14
C LEU A 925 -6.71 -42.75 -9.44
N GLY A 926 -7.90 -42.43 -9.96
CA GLY A 926 -9.16 -43.01 -9.48
C GLY A 926 -9.86 -42.24 -8.34
N TYR A 927 -9.35 -41.08 -7.92
CA TYR A 927 -9.99 -40.23 -6.92
C TYR A 927 -10.29 -38.84 -7.51
N PRO A 928 -11.49 -38.58 -8.05
CA PRO A 928 -11.77 -37.35 -8.78
C PRO A 928 -11.97 -36.14 -7.84
N LEU A 929 -11.09 -35.15 -7.94
CA LEU A 929 -11.23 -33.84 -7.28
C LEU A 929 -12.02 -32.87 -8.17
N ASN A 930 -13.35 -32.87 -8.03
CA ASN A 930 -14.25 -32.11 -8.89
C ASN A 930 -14.50 -30.69 -8.34
N TYR A 931 -13.70 -29.73 -8.79
CA TYR A 931 -13.89 -28.30 -8.49
C TYR A 931 -13.97 -27.49 -9.79
N ASN A 932 -14.79 -26.43 -9.80
CA ASN A 932 -14.94 -25.57 -10.98
C ASN A 932 -14.04 -24.34 -10.92
N ALA A 933 -13.74 -23.85 -9.71
CA ALA A 933 -12.88 -22.70 -9.49
C ALA A 933 -12.20 -22.78 -8.10
N PRO A 934 -11.08 -22.06 -7.88
CA PRO A 934 -10.43 -21.93 -6.58
C PRO A 934 -11.35 -21.47 -5.44
N GLU A 935 -12.36 -20.65 -5.73
CA GLU A 935 -13.38 -20.24 -4.75
C GLU A 935 -14.08 -21.46 -4.12
N ASN A 936 -14.38 -22.52 -4.89
CA ASN A 936 -15.02 -23.73 -4.36
C ASN A 936 -14.09 -24.53 -3.45
N ILE A 937 -12.78 -24.48 -3.70
CA ILE A 937 -11.77 -25.13 -2.85
C ILE A 937 -11.67 -24.37 -1.52
N MET A 938 -11.68 -23.04 -1.57
CA MET A 938 -11.71 -22.20 -0.37
C MET A 938 -12.98 -22.41 0.47
N ASP A 939 -14.13 -22.61 -0.16
CA ASP A 939 -15.37 -22.96 0.56
C ASP A 939 -15.22 -24.28 1.34
N GLU A 940 -14.54 -25.28 0.76
CA GLU A 940 -14.22 -26.52 1.46
C GLU A 940 -13.22 -26.28 2.60
N ILE A 941 -12.13 -25.55 2.35
CA ILE A 941 -11.13 -25.16 3.36
C ILE A 941 -11.83 -24.50 4.55
N ALA A 942 -12.67 -23.50 4.32
CA ALA A 942 -13.40 -22.79 5.36
C ALA A 942 -14.36 -23.70 6.16
N SER A 943 -14.77 -24.83 5.59
CA SER A 943 -15.64 -25.82 6.24
C SER A 943 -14.89 -26.83 7.12
N VAL A 944 -13.61 -27.11 6.82
CA VAL A 944 -12.80 -28.11 7.55
C VAL A 944 -11.70 -27.51 8.42
N THR A 945 -11.32 -26.25 8.18
CA THR A 945 -10.24 -25.55 8.87
C THR A 945 -10.81 -24.44 9.77
N PRO A 946 -10.88 -24.62 11.11
CA PRO A 946 -11.48 -23.64 12.01
C PRO A 946 -10.90 -22.23 11.91
N LEU A 947 -9.58 -22.10 11.68
CA LEU A 947 -8.90 -20.81 11.53
C LEU A 947 -9.39 -20.00 10.31
N TYR A 948 -9.85 -20.70 9.27
CA TYR A 948 -10.33 -20.12 8.00
C TYR A 948 -11.87 -20.06 7.95
N ARG A 949 -12.54 -20.29 9.08
CA ARG A 949 -14.00 -20.31 9.13
C ARG A 949 -14.57 -18.99 8.61
N GLY A 950 -15.50 -19.10 7.66
CA GLY A 950 -16.23 -17.95 7.11
C GLY A 950 -15.48 -17.15 6.04
N VAL A 951 -14.24 -17.54 5.70
CA VAL A 951 -13.51 -17.01 4.53
C VAL A 951 -14.28 -17.31 3.26
N SER A 952 -14.44 -16.29 2.43
CA SER A 952 -14.86 -16.46 1.05
C SER A 952 -14.28 -15.35 0.18
N TYR A 953 -14.13 -15.62 -1.11
CA TYR A 953 -13.48 -14.69 -2.05
C TYR A 953 -14.20 -13.35 -2.15
N ARG A 954 -15.52 -13.35 -1.93
CA ARG A 954 -16.35 -12.13 -1.94
C ARG A 954 -16.10 -11.23 -0.74
N LYS A 955 -15.67 -11.78 0.40
CA LYS A 955 -15.50 -11.03 1.65
C LYS A 955 -14.08 -10.49 1.87
N LEU A 956 -13.05 -11.13 1.30
CA LEU A 956 -11.64 -10.78 1.56
C LEU A 956 -11.26 -9.34 1.19
N GLY A 957 -11.94 -8.71 0.23
CA GLY A 957 -11.59 -7.36 -0.21
C GLY A 957 -10.17 -7.25 -0.79
N LEU A 958 -9.64 -6.03 -0.88
CA LEU A 958 -8.27 -5.77 -1.35
C LEU A 958 -7.22 -5.96 -0.24
N GLU A 959 -7.59 -5.62 1.00
CA GLU A 959 -6.67 -5.70 2.13
C GLU A 959 -6.40 -7.16 2.52
N GLY A 960 -7.42 -8.02 2.46
CA GLY A 960 -7.38 -9.36 3.05
C GLY A 960 -7.76 -9.35 4.53
N ILE A 961 -7.68 -10.50 5.18
CA ILE A 961 -8.06 -10.67 6.60
C ILE A 961 -7.07 -11.55 7.34
N GLN A 962 -6.70 -11.17 8.56
CA GLN A 962 -5.84 -11.98 9.42
C GLN A 962 -6.66 -12.98 10.21
N TRP A 963 -6.28 -14.26 10.12
CA TRP A 963 -6.86 -15.27 10.99
C TRP A 963 -6.20 -15.25 12.40
N PRO A 964 -6.91 -15.69 13.46
CA PRO A 964 -8.28 -16.19 13.50
C PRO A 964 -9.33 -15.13 13.16
N ILE A 965 -10.44 -15.56 12.56
CA ILE A 965 -11.54 -14.67 12.16
C ILE A 965 -12.64 -14.76 13.20
N LYS A 966 -13.04 -13.62 13.76
CA LYS A 966 -14.12 -13.50 14.74
C LYS A 966 -15.49 -13.40 14.05
N ASP A 967 -16.55 -13.49 14.85
CA ASP A 967 -17.92 -13.26 14.39
C ASP A 967 -18.04 -11.89 13.69
N GLY A 968 -18.78 -11.85 12.58
CA GLY A 968 -18.91 -10.64 11.76
C GLY A 968 -17.80 -10.43 10.72
N PHE A 969 -16.87 -11.39 10.55
CA PHE A 969 -15.75 -11.32 9.61
C PHE A 969 -14.69 -10.27 9.99
N GLU A 970 -14.41 -10.16 11.28
CA GLU A 970 -13.36 -9.30 11.82
C GLU A 970 -12.08 -10.12 12.00
N GLY A 971 -10.96 -9.66 11.43
CA GLY A 971 -9.66 -10.31 11.57
C GLY A 971 -9.04 -10.09 12.95
N THR A 972 -7.97 -10.82 13.24
CA THR A 972 -7.24 -10.72 14.52
C THR A 972 -5.81 -10.21 14.29
N PRO A 973 -5.55 -8.90 14.47
CA PRO A 973 -4.23 -8.29 14.26
C PRO A 973 -3.13 -8.90 15.15
N TYR A 974 -3.43 -9.08 16.44
CA TYR A 974 -2.54 -9.74 17.38
C TYR A 974 -3.26 -10.85 18.17
N LEU A 975 -2.51 -11.91 18.46
CA LEU A 975 -3.00 -13.10 19.16
C LEU A 975 -2.93 -12.95 20.69
N TYR A 976 -3.61 -13.84 21.40
CA TYR A 976 -3.47 -14.08 22.85
C TYR A 976 -3.90 -12.97 23.81
N LYS A 977 -4.71 -12.01 23.35
CA LYS A 977 -5.30 -10.95 24.20
C LYS A 977 -5.94 -11.50 25.48
N ASP A 978 -6.85 -12.46 25.33
CA ASP A 978 -7.63 -12.99 26.45
C ASP A 978 -7.03 -14.27 27.04
N ARG A 979 -6.54 -15.18 26.19
CA ARG A 979 -5.95 -16.47 26.60
C ARG A 979 -5.01 -17.02 25.53
N PHE A 980 -4.10 -17.89 25.94
CA PHE A 980 -3.31 -18.71 25.02
C PHE A 980 -4.13 -19.86 24.45
N LEU A 981 -3.66 -20.43 23.34
CA LEU A 981 -4.30 -21.55 22.62
C LEU A 981 -3.87 -22.93 23.18
N THR A 982 -3.13 -22.94 24.29
CA THR A 982 -2.85 -24.14 25.07
C THR A 982 -4.12 -24.69 25.74
N GLU A 983 -4.10 -25.97 26.12
CA GLU A 983 -5.25 -26.68 26.69
C GLU A 983 -5.86 -25.97 27.92
N ASN A 984 -5.01 -25.45 28.80
CA ASN A 984 -5.43 -24.72 30.01
C ASN A 984 -5.49 -23.19 29.82
N GLY A 985 -5.18 -22.68 28.62
CA GLY A 985 -5.19 -21.26 28.31
C GLY A 985 -4.01 -20.44 28.84
N LYS A 986 -2.99 -21.09 29.44
CA LYS A 986 -1.75 -20.47 29.94
C LYS A 986 -0.55 -20.82 29.07
N ALA A 987 0.34 -19.86 28.84
CA ALA A 987 1.59 -20.11 28.12
C ALA A 987 2.60 -20.86 29.00
N LYS A 988 3.50 -21.60 28.36
CA LYS A 988 4.45 -22.46 29.06
C LYS A 988 5.87 -21.92 28.93
N PHE A 989 6.51 -21.63 30.07
CA PHE A 989 7.96 -21.47 30.09
C PHE A 989 8.65 -22.82 29.82
N LYS A 990 9.79 -22.76 29.12
CA LYS A 990 10.59 -23.95 28.79
C LYS A 990 12.05 -23.75 29.18
N THR A 991 12.59 -24.67 29.97
CA THR A 991 14.03 -24.71 30.25
C THR A 991 14.80 -25.03 28.97
N VAL A 992 15.71 -24.13 28.57
CA VAL A 992 16.53 -24.29 27.37
C VAL A 992 17.99 -24.03 27.71
N ASN A 993 18.83 -25.02 27.43
CA ASN A 993 20.24 -24.96 27.79
C ASN A 993 21.11 -24.74 26.56
N TYR A 994 22.01 -23.75 26.66
CA TYR A 994 23.04 -23.53 25.66
C TYR A 994 23.94 -24.76 25.54
N LYS A 995 24.19 -25.14 24.28
CA LYS A 995 25.21 -26.11 23.92
C LYS A 995 26.04 -25.49 22.84
N GLU A 996 27.35 -25.48 23.07
CA GLU A 996 28.31 -25.09 22.05
C GLU A 996 28.05 -25.95 20.80
N PRO A 997 27.87 -25.35 19.62
CA PRO A 997 27.52 -26.14 18.44
C PRO A 997 28.67 -27.06 18.00
N GLU A 998 28.32 -28.19 17.39
CA GLU A 998 29.27 -29.24 17.04
C GLU A 998 30.21 -28.82 15.90
N VAL A 999 29.71 -28.08 14.91
CA VAL A 999 30.51 -27.62 13.78
C VAL A 999 31.36 -26.43 14.20
N GLN A 1000 32.67 -26.61 14.24
CA GLN A 1000 33.65 -25.58 14.60
C GLN A 1000 34.72 -25.47 13.51
N PRO A 1001 35.26 -24.26 13.25
CA PRO A 1001 36.40 -24.09 12.36
C PRO A 1001 37.58 -24.99 12.75
N THR A 1002 38.28 -25.51 11.75
CA THR A 1002 39.42 -26.43 11.92
C THR A 1002 40.65 -25.87 11.21
N LYS A 1003 41.81 -26.55 11.33
CA LYS A 1003 43.01 -26.14 10.59
C LYS A 1003 42.82 -26.24 9.07
N ASP A 1004 42.07 -27.23 8.60
CA ASP A 1004 41.84 -27.47 7.17
C ASP A 1004 40.70 -26.61 6.61
N PHE A 1005 39.76 -26.18 7.47
CA PHE A 1005 38.63 -25.32 7.12
C PHE A 1005 38.48 -24.22 8.20
N PRO A 1006 39.32 -23.17 8.15
CA PRO A 1006 39.45 -22.17 9.21
C PRO A 1006 38.37 -21.10 9.19
N TYR A 1007 37.57 -21.01 8.11
CA TYR A 1007 36.53 -19.99 7.97
C TYR A 1007 35.15 -20.56 8.29
N LEU A 1008 34.36 -19.79 9.03
CA LEU A 1008 32.94 -20.07 9.15
C LEU A 1008 32.19 -19.48 7.93
N LEU A 1009 31.42 -20.32 7.24
CA LEU A 1009 30.58 -19.94 6.11
C LEU A 1009 29.17 -19.61 6.57
N LEU A 1010 28.81 -18.33 6.44
CA LEU A 1010 27.46 -17.83 6.62
C LEU A 1010 26.73 -17.78 5.28
N THR A 1011 25.58 -18.43 5.18
CA THR A 1011 24.73 -18.33 3.98
C THR A 1011 23.56 -17.38 4.21
N GLY A 1012 23.18 -16.61 3.19
CA GLY A 1012 22.02 -15.75 3.31
C GLY A 1012 21.50 -15.22 1.98
N ARG A 1013 20.86 -14.05 2.04
CA ARG A 1013 20.11 -13.48 0.93
C ARG A 1013 20.65 -12.12 0.52
N SER A 1014 20.52 -11.82 -0.76
CA SER A 1014 20.65 -10.47 -1.29
C SER A 1014 19.28 -9.79 -1.37
N LEU A 1015 19.28 -8.46 -1.51
CA LEU A 1015 18.05 -7.69 -1.73
C LEU A 1015 17.39 -8.05 -3.08
N PHE A 1016 18.19 -8.40 -4.08
CA PHE A 1016 17.76 -8.43 -5.49
C PHE A 1016 17.18 -9.77 -5.91
N HIS A 1017 17.60 -10.88 -5.30
CA HIS A 1017 17.18 -12.22 -5.70
C HIS A 1017 16.42 -12.95 -4.59
N VAL A 1018 15.55 -13.88 -5.00
CA VAL A 1018 14.75 -14.68 -4.08
C VAL A 1018 15.17 -16.15 -4.21
N ARG A 1019 15.49 -16.78 -3.07
CA ARG A 1019 15.78 -18.23 -2.95
C ARG A 1019 16.79 -18.68 -4.03
N THR A 1020 16.42 -19.64 -4.86
CA THR A 1020 17.26 -20.24 -5.90
C THR A 1020 17.43 -19.36 -7.14
N GLY A 1021 16.85 -18.16 -7.17
CA GLY A 1021 16.96 -17.23 -8.29
C GLY A 1021 16.21 -17.67 -9.55
N SER A 1022 15.45 -18.78 -9.52
CA SER A 1022 14.81 -19.40 -10.69
C SER A 1022 13.87 -18.46 -11.45
N MET A 1023 13.26 -17.49 -10.75
CA MET A 1023 12.42 -16.44 -11.32
C MET A 1023 13.13 -15.09 -11.38
N THR A 1024 13.71 -14.61 -10.27
CA THR A 1024 14.26 -13.23 -10.20
C THR A 1024 15.47 -13.02 -11.09
N ARG A 1025 16.29 -14.05 -11.36
CA ARG A 1025 17.43 -13.94 -12.28
C ARG A 1025 17.01 -13.89 -13.75
N LYS A 1026 15.75 -14.18 -14.05
CA LYS A 1026 15.12 -13.98 -15.37
C LYS A 1026 14.51 -12.59 -15.54
N SER A 1027 14.58 -11.73 -14.51
CA SER A 1027 14.27 -10.31 -14.64
C SER A 1027 15.54 -9.56 -15.01
N GLU A 1028 15.59 -8.99 -16.21
CA GLU A 1028 16.74 -8.19 -16.68
C GLU A 1028 17.11 -7.07 -15.71
N VAL A 1029 16.10 -6.43 -15.10
CA VAL A 1029 16.28 -5.35 -14.13
C VAL A 1029 17.00 -5.83 -12.86
N LEU A 1030 16.62 -6.99 -12.32
CA LEU A 1030 17.23 -7.55 -11.11
C LEU A 1030 18.60 -8.17 -11.42
N LYS A 1031 18.74 -8.79 -12.59
CA LYS A 1031 20.00 -9.36 -13.09
C LYS A 1031 21.07 -8.28 -13.29
N ALA A 1032 20.67 -7.10 -13.77
CA ALA A 1032 21.58 -5.96 -13.91
C ALA A 1032 22.13 -5.42 -12.58
N GLN A 1033 21.44 -5.66 -11.45
CA GLN A 1033 21.91 -5.24 -10.12
C GLN A 1033 22.99 -6.19 -9.59
N VAL A 1034 22.73 -7.49 -9.67
CA VAL A 1034 23.69 -8.52 -9.25
C VAL A 1034 23.51 -9.73 -10.16
N ASN A 1035 24.49 -9.99 -11.03
CA ASN A 1035 24.43 -11.09 -11.99
C ASN A 1035 25.22 -12.33 -11.54
N THR A 1036 26.34 -12.12 -10.85
CA THR A 1036 27.30 -13.16 -10.50
C THR A 1036 27.35 -13.41 -9.00
N ALA A 1037 27.69 -14.65 -8.63
CA ALA A 1037 27.95 -15.03 -7.26
C ALA A 1037 29.17 -14.30 -6.68
N TYR A 1038 29.12 -13.99 -5.38
CA TYR A 1038 30.22 -13.34 -4.67
C TYR A 1038 30.31 -13.86 -3.23
N LEU A 1039 31.52 -13.84 -2.68
CA LEU A 1039 31.80 -14.12 -1.27
C LEU A 1039 32.20 -12.82 -0.57
N GLU A 1040 31.43 -12.38 0.43
CA GLU A 1040 31.89 -11.29 1.30
C GLU A 1040 32.97 -11.82 2.25
N ILE A 1041 34.16 -11.23 2.17
CA ILE A 1041 35.33 -11.57 3.00
C ILE A 1041 35.84 -10.32 3.72
N ASN A 1042 36.28 -10.48 4.96
CA ASN A 1042 36.85 -9.37 5.72
C ASN A 1042 38.19 -8.93 5.08
N PRO A 1043 38.49 -7.62 4.97
CA PRO A 1043 39.75 -7.15 4.40
C PRO A 1043 41.01 -7.71 5.09
N GLU A 1044 40.98 -7.95 6.41
CA GLU A 1044 42.11 -8.56 7.14
C GLU A 1044 42.35 -10.01 6.70
N ASP A 1045 41.29 -10.76 6.43
CA ASP A 1045 41.38 -12.12 5.90
C ASP A 1045 41.86 -12.11 4.45
N ALA A 1046 41.35 -11.19 3.64
CA ALA A 1046 41.75 -11.04 2.25
C ALA A 1046 43.25 -10.68 2.13
N GLU A 1047 43.75 -9.77 2.98
CA GLU A 1047 45.17 -9.40 3.02
C GLU A 1047 46.05 -10.61 3.41
N ARG A 1048 45.65 -11.39 4.42
CA ARG A 1048 46.36 -12.62 4.80
C ARG A 1048 46.43 -13.67 3.68
N LEU A 1049 45.42 -13.70 2.81
CA LEU A 1049 45.30 -14.64 1.70
C LEU A 1049 45.79 -14.07 0.36
N ASP A 1050 46.29 -12.82 0.32
CA ASP A 1050 46.66 -12.11 -0.92
C ASP A 1050 45.52 -12.04 -1.96
N ILE A 1051 44.28 -11.83 -1.50
CA ILE A 1051 43.08 -11.75 -2.33
C ILE A 1051 42.69 -10.29 -2.56
N SER A 1052 42.51 -9.90 -3.82
CA SER A 1052 42.00 -8.57 -4.20
C SER A 1052 40.48 -8.56 -4.36
N ASP A 1053 39.87 -7.36 -4.27
CA ASP A 1053 38.45 -7.20 -4.53
C ASP A 1053 38.10 -7.56 -5.99
N ASN A 1054 36.97 -8.23 -6.18
CA ASN A 1054 36.49 -8.74 -7.47
C ASN A 1054 37.39 -9.78 -8.16
N GLU A 1055 38.35 -10.37 -7.43
CA GLU A 1055 39.15 -11.50 -7.90
C GLU A 1055 38.36 -12.81 -7.85
N ASP A 1056 38.59 -13.73 -8.79
CA ASP A 1056 38.03 -15.08 -8.71
C ASP A 1056 38.78 -15.90 -7.66
N ILE A 1057 38.04 -16.46 -6.70
CA ILE A 1057 38.56 -17.24 -5.59
C ILE A 1057 37.88 -18.59 -5.51
N LYS A 1058 38.61 -19.59 -5.02
CA LYS A 1058 38.10 -20.93 -4.75
C LYS A 1058 37.64 -21.01 -3.31
N VAL A 1059 36.46 -21.56 -3.10
CA VAL A 1059 35.91 -21.84 -1.77
C VAL A 1059 35.60 -23.32 -1.69
N SER A 1060 36.21 -24.01 -0.73
CA SER A 1060 36.12 -25.46 -0.59
C SER A 1060 35.64 -25.88 0.79
N SER A 1061 34.97 -27.02 0.86
CA SER A 1061 34.49 -27.69 2.06
C SER A 1061 34.80 -29.18 1.95
N LYS A 1062 34.42 -29.98 2.97
CA LYS A 1062 34.56 -31.44 2.92
C LYS A 1062 33.80 -32.12 1.78
N ILE A 1063 32.72 -31.51 1.30
CA ILE A 1063 31.78 -32.14 0.36
C ILE A 1063 31.83 -31.53 -1.05
N GLY A 1064 32.67 -30.52 -1.28
CA GLY A 1064 32.77 -29.88 -2.58
C GLY A 1064 33.40 -28.50 -2.54
N GLU A 1065 33.52 -27.92 -3.73
CA GLU A 1065 34.12 -26.61 -3.97
C GLU A 1065 33.31 -25.80 -5.00
N ILE A 1066 33.49 -24.48 -4.96
CA ILE A 1066 32.93 -23.53 -5.92
C ILE A 1066 33.97 -22.44 -6.23
N VAL A 1067 33.76 -21.75 -7.35
CA VAL A 1067 34.48 -20.53 -7.70
C VAL A 1067 33.51 -19.34 -7.67
N VAL A 1068 33.92 -18.25 -7.03
CA VAL A 1068 33.12 -17.04 -6.79
C VAL A 1068 34.00 -15.80 -6.81
N LYS A 1069 33.39 -14.63 -7.01
CA LYS A 1069 34.09 -13.34 -6.90
C LYS A 1069 34.29 -12.96 -5.43
N ALA A 1070 35.50 -12.57 -5.04
CA ALA A 1070 35.75 -11.95 -3.76
C ALA A 1070 35.08 -10.58 -3.69
N LYS A 1071 34.45 -10.28 -2.55
CA LYS A 1071 33.89 -8.97 -2.24
C LYS A 1071 34.39 -8.52 -0.87
N LEU A 1072 35.36 -7.63 -0.83
CA LEU A 1072 35.95 -7.16 0.42
C LEU A 1072 34.92 -6.33 1.19
N SER A 1073 34.68 -6.68 2.47
CA SER A 1073 33.71 -5.99 3.31
C SER A 1073 33.97 -6.16 4.80
N HIS A 1074 33.99 -5.05 5.54
CA HIS A 1074 34.05 -5.06 7.01
C HIS A 1074 32.76 -5.56 7.69
N LYS A 1075 31.71 -5.83 6.90
CA LYS A 1075 30.41 -6.29 7.43
C LYS A 1075 30.49 -7.66 8.10
N VAL A 1076 31.40 -8.52 7.66
CA VAL A 1076 31.66 -9.84 8.27
C VAL A 1076 32.85 -9.75 9.21
N LYS A 1077 32.82 -10.49 10.33
CA LYS A 1077 33.96 -10.57 11.27
C LYS A 1077 35.14 -11.32 10.64
N PRO A 1078 36.39 -11.02 11.03
CA PRO A 1078 37.53 -11.87 10.69
C PRO A 1078 37.27 -13.34 11.07
N GLY A 1079 37.69 -14.27 10.20
CA GLY A 1079 37.43 -15.71 10.35
C GLY A 1079 36.01 -16.15 9.95
N SER A 1080 35.18 -15.25 9.42
CA SER A 1080 33.85 -15.56 8.87
C SER A 1080 33.68 -14.98 7.47
N VAL A 1081 33.00 -15.72 6.60
CA VAL A 1081 32.69 -15.31 5.22
C VAL A 1081 31.20 -15.45 4.94
N PHE A 1082 30.67 -14.66 4.00
CA PHE A 1082 29.24 -14.69 3.66
C PHE A 1082 28.99 -14.95 2.18
N LEU A 1083 28.10 -15.89 1.89
CA LEU A 1083 27.73 -16.30 0.53
C LEU A 1083 26.20 -16.21 0.31
N PRO A 1084 25.71 -15.44 -0.66
CA PRO A 1084 24.31 -15.47 -1.05
C PRO A 1084 23.94 -16.78 -1.78
N ILE A 1085 22.75 -17.30 -1.51
CA ILE A 1085 22.31 -18.63 -1.99
C ILE A 1085 21.68 -18.66 -3.40
N HIS A 1086 21.79 -17.59 -4.18
CA HIS A 1086 20.93 -17.35 -5.34
C HIS A 1086 21.45 -17.91 -6.67
N PHE A 1087 22.69 -18.40 -6.70
CA PHE A 1087 23.44 -18.61 -7.93
C PHE A 1087 23.71 -20.10 -8.13
N SER A 1088 23.26 -20.65 -9.26
CA SER A 1088 23.42 -22.06 -9.56
C SER A 1088 24.82 -22.41 -10.07
N GLU A 1089 25.46 -21.46 -10.77
CA GLU A 1089 26.85 -21.56 -11.21
C GLU A 1089 27.83 -21.73 -10.03
N SER A 1090 27.51 -21.14 -8.87
CA SER A 1090 28.31 -21.23 -7.64
C SER A 1090 27.40 -21.55 -6.46
N ALA A 1091 26.75 -22.71 -6.54
CA ALA A 1091 25.75 -23.16 -5.58
C ALA A 1091 26.32 -23.29 -4.15
N ALA A 1092 25.84 -22.43 -3.23
CA ALA A 1092 26.27 -22.44 -1.83
C ALA A 1092 26.11 -23.82 -1.15
N ASN A 1093 25.05 -24.54 -1.48
CA ASN A 1093 24.77 -25.86 -0.89
C ASN A 1093 25.66 -27.00 -1.42
N LYS A 1094 26.61 -26.72 -2.33
CA LYS A 1094 27.76 -27.60 -2.58
C LYS A 1094 28.78 -27.57 -1.42
N LEU A 1095 28.69 -26.58 -0.53
CA LEU A 1095 29.62 -26.39 0.60
C LEU A 1095 29.01 -26.74 1.97
N THR A 1096 27.69 -26.90 2.05
CA THR A 1096 26.97 -27.00 3.33
C THR A 1096 26.84 -28.44 3.82
N ASP A 1097 27.94 -28.99 4.34
CA ASP A 1097 27.91 -30.20 5.18
C ASP A 1097 27.51 -29.80 6.61
N VAL A 1098 26.22 -29.91 6.92
CA VAL A 1098 25.63 -29.30 8.13
C VAL A 1098 24.96 -30.32 9.03
N LYS A 1099 24.90 -29.97 10.31
CA LYS A 1099 24.07 -30.66 11.31
C LYS A 1099 22.62 -30.19 11.22
N PHE A 1100 21.74 -30.88 11.94
CA PHE A 1100 20.31 -30.63 11.94
C PHE A 1100 19.81 -30.36 13.36
N ASP A 1101 18.82 -29.48 13.50
CA ASP A 1101 18.06 -29.34 14.74
C ASP A 1101 17.34 -30.66 15.04
N LYS A 1102 17.65 -31.26 16.19
CA LYS A 1102 17.18 -32.61 16.54
C LYS A 1102 15.65 -32.70 16.71
N LYS A 1103 14.96 -31.57 16.89
CA LYS A 1103 13.51 -31.54 17.15
C LYS A 1103 12.73 -31.28 15.87
N SER A 1104 13.22 -30.39 15.01
CA SER A 1104 12.53 -30.01 13.78
C SER A 1104 13.05 -30.73 12.53
N GLY A 1105 14.25 -31.30 12.56
CA GLY A 1105 14.93 -31.81 11.36
C GLY A 1105 15.41 -30.70 10.41
N THR A 1106 15.48 -29.44 10.87
CA THR A 1106 15.91 -28.31 10.04
C THR A 1106 17.44 -28.24 9.98
N PRO A 1107 18.05 -28.09 8.78
CA PRO A 1107 19.49 -27.98 8.66
C PRO A 1107 20.05 -26.65 9.20
N ALA A 1108 21.21 -26.72 9.84
CA ALA A 1108 21.97 -25.59 10.39
C ALA A 1108 22.71 -24.81 9.28
N LEU A 1109 21.99 -24.30 8.27
CA LEU A 1109 22.56 -23.65 7.09
C LEU A 1109 23.33 -22.35 7.38
N LYS A 1110 23.18 -21.79 8.58
CA LYS A 1110 23.96 -20.63 9.05
C LYS A 1110 25.31 -21.01 9.63
N ARG A 1111 25.64 -22.31 9.60
CA ARG A 1111 26.83 -22.86 10.23
C ARG A 1111 27.45 -23.97 9.37
N ALA A 1112 28.26 -23.57 8.40
CA ALA A 1112 29.18 -24.45 7.69
C ALA A 1112 30.61 -23.95 7.88
N ILE A 1113 31.61 -24.78 7.55
CA ILE A 1113 33.02 -24.39 7.56
C ILE A 1113 33.61 -24.57 6.16
N CYS A 1114 34.52 -23.68 5.80
CA CYS A 1114 35.17 -23.69 4.50
C CYS A 1114 36.63 -23.25 4.57
N GLN A 1115 37.33 -23.48 3.47
CA GLN A 1115 38.64 -22.92 3.15
C GLN A 1115 38.45 -21.94 1.99
N VAL A 1116 39.21 -20.85 2.02
CA VAL A 1116 39.22 -19.84 0.96
C VAL A 1116 40.62 -19.75 0.39
N GLU A 1117 40.75 -19.82 -0.92
CA GLU A 1117 42.04 -19.83 -1.61
C GLU A 1117 42.02 -18.94 -2.85
N LYS A 1118 43.17 -18.32 -3.11
CA LYS A 1118 43.45 -17.67 -4.39
C LYS A 1118 43.62 -18.74 -5.46
N ILE A 1119 43.02 -18.53 -6.63
CA ILE A 1119 43.18 -19.44 -7.76
C ILE A 1119 44.54 -19.19 -8.41
N SER A 1120 45.33 -20.25 -8.61
CA SER A 1120 46.63 -20.15 -9.30
C SER A 1120 46.46 -19.79 -10.79
N GLU A 1121 47.49 -19.21 -11.42
CA GLU A 1121 47.44 -18.88 -12.86
C GLU A 1121 47.27 -20.13 -13.75
N GLU A 1122 47.77 -21.28 -13.32
CA GLU A 1122 47.58 -22.57 -14.00
C GLU A 1122 46.12 -23.05 -13.90
N GLU A 1123 45.51 -22.98 -12.72
CA GLU A 1123 44.07 -23.27 -12.54
C GLU A 1123 43.20 -22.30 -13.34
N LYS A 1124 43.52 -21.00 -13.36
CA LYS A 1124 42.81 -20.02 -14.21
C LYS A 1124 42.86 -20.42 -15.68
N SER A 1125 44.05 -20.80 -16.19
CA SER A 1125 44.21 -21.21 -17.59
C SER A 1125 43.40 -22.46 -17.93
N LEU A 1126 43.28 -23.42 -17.01
CA LEU A 1126 42.47 -24.65 -17.16
C LEU A 1126 40.97 -24.38 -17.07
N MET A 1127 40.55 -23.39 -16.30
CA MET A 1127 39.13 -23.03 -16.16
C MET A 1127 38.60 -22.26 -17.37
N TYR A 1128 39.43 -21.47 -18.05
CA TYR A 1128 39.04 -20.68 -19.23
C TYR A 1128 39.20 -21.42 -20.56
N SER A 1129 39.88 -22.57 -20.58
CA SER A 1129 39.98 -23.49 -21.73
C SER A 1129 38.82 -24.47 -21.76
#